data_AF-A0A8J0TRG8-F1
#
_entry.id   AF-A0A8J0TRG8-F1
#
_cell.length_a   1.000
_cell.length_b   1.000
_cell.length_c   1.000
_cell.angle_alpha   90.00
_cell.angle_beta   90.00
_cell.angle_gamma   90.00
#
_symmetry.space_group_name_H-M   'P 1'
#
loop_
_entity.id
_entity.type
_entity.pdbx_description
1 polymer ?
#
loop_
_entity_poly.entity_id
_entity_poly.type
_entity_poly.pdbx_seq_one_letter_code
_entity_poly.pdbx_strand_id
1 'polypeptide(L)'
;MKGGGLHCRCSKCFAAPPRRRIKRRPRVLTLLSLPEDVLLYVLECLPAVDILSMREVHPHLRSLVDSHSSVWARASFQDVWPSSENLNLFERAAECGNFEACVKLGIAYLYNEGLSVSDDGRAEVNGLKASRFFSLTERLNAGADPFVWLFIRPPWSSSGSCCKAVVFDSLNEECGTVTSGEGATGALKGSIQYCLAKVLSLFEDDDKKREALGMLESSASNGCLHSAYLLWETKQKTALSDPGRYLQSFRQLRDYAARGCWDAQISLAKACGHKNPLNQEQRSAGELVNQVFQSSLPINKSSIFTTQKGMNDTMRYILIDWLVEVATMKDFSSLCLHMTVGLVDRYLKLRSVPRAKLQLVGIACMVICTRFISKEILTIREAVWLTDNTYKYEDLVRMMGEIISALEGKIRMPTVVDYKDVLSHLIPLDRNTLHLCSYISELSLLYTELSMYSPAQLAAGALLLARILHRQARPWPAQLAETTGFTLEHLTPCVVLLHKKCFHDDAPRDYRQVSLTAVKQRFQDDLYDQISKEKQVMDHTHLCELLGVPCHDSESPATCPNAADFHQFLCSPSGNKTKRRREESIQEDRGSFVTTPTAELSNQEEDLLGDFLDWSLETSCSGYEGDRESEGEREGEVTAPSGVLDLSLLLTEHPQCQDSTTDDDSITLHPIPLLSKAENGTDSIEGCVEKSSGYSSVSSGGSPTSSSSPGLPFTPTPGLNHSKLTPIPFPQPCSPLLKASRRQVKRKNQAQHSEDNLSDEL
;
A
#
# COMPACT_ATOMS: atom_id res chain seq x y z
N MET A 1 104.53 26.68 -32.99
CA MET A 1 105.17 27.38 -31.84
C MET A 1 104.07 27.88 -30.92
N LYS A 2 104.20 27.72 -29.57
CA LYS A 2 103.24 28.18 -28.52
C LYS A 2 101.80 27.61 -28.65
N GLY A 3 101.10 27.22 -27.60
CA GLY A 3 101.46 26.99 -26.19
C GLY A 3 100.31 26.21 -25.53
N GLY A 4 100.59 25.34 -24.56
CA GLY A 4 99.59 24.40 -24.04
C GLY A 4 98.54 25.03 -23.12
N GLY A 5 97.28 24.58 -23.24
CA GLY A 5 96.15 24.99 -22.39
C GLY A 5 95.23 23.81 -22.05
N LEU A 6 95.56 23.07 -21.00
CA LEU A 6 94.84 21.88 -20.53
C LEU A 6 93.38 22.19 -20.18
N HIS A 7 92.44 21.83 -21.07
CA HIS A 7 91.01 21.92 -20.78
C HIS A 7 90.56 20.77 -19.87
N CYS A 8 90.11 21.13 -18.66
CA CYS A 8 89.71 20.17 -17.64
C CYS A 8 88.45 19.38 -18.05
N ARG A 9 88.60 18.06 -18.26
CA ARG A 9 87.47 17.13 -18.53
C ARG A 9 86.72 16.71 -17.25
N CYS A 10 86.49 17.61 -16.30
CA CYS A 10 85.65 17.29 -15.15
C CYS A 10 84.15 17.50 -15.48
N SER A 11 83.29 16.70 -14.86
CA SER A 11 81.83 16.71 -15.09
C SER A 11 81.11 18.00 -14.65
N LYS A 12 81.81 18.95 -14.03
CA LYS A 12 81.26 20.23 -13.56
C LYS A 12 81.24 21.34 -14.63
N CYS A 13 81.96 21.17 -15.75
CA CYS A 13 82.11 22.23 -16.77
C CYS A 13 81.03 22.23 -17.87
N PHE A 14 80.23 21.16 -18.00
CA PHE A 14 79.08 21.13 -18.92
C PHE A 14 77.79 21.50 -18.17
N ALA A 15 77.51 22.80 -18.07
CA ALA A 15 76.23 23.30 -17.60
C ALA A 15 75.13 23.06 -18.65
N ALA A 16 74.61 21.83 -18.72
CA ALA A 16 73.44 21.52 -19.52
C ALA A 16 72.26 22.40 -19.04
N PRO A 17 71.52 23.07 -19.95
CA PRO A 17 70.38 23.89 -19.55
C PRO A 17 69.36 23.00 -18.81
N PRO A 18 68.82 23.43 -17.66
CA PRO A 18 67.93 22.60 -16.88
C PRO A 18 66.73 22.22 -17.73
N ARG A 19 66.55 20.91 -18.00
CA ARG A 19 65.38 20.39 -18.72
C ARG A 19 64.13 20.98 -18.06
N ARG A 20 63.47 21.93 -18.73
CA ARG A 20 62.21 22.51 -18.26
C ARG A 20 61.26 21.34 -18.02
N ARG A 21 61.01 21.01 -16.75
CA ARG A 21 59.97 20.05 -16.37
C ARG A 21 58.67 20.66 -16.84
N ILE A 22 58.22 20.26 -18.03
CA ILE A 22 56.86 20.46 -18.49
C ILE A 22 56.01 19.76 -17.43
N LYS A 23 55.47 20.53 -16.47
CA LYS A 23 54.39 20.05 -15.62
C LYS A 23 53.30 19.64 -16.61
N ARG A 24 53.10 18.33 -16.79
CA ARG A 24 51.88 17.83 -17.44
C ARG A 24 50.75 18.50 -16.68
N ARG A 25 49.98 19.37 -17.35
CA ARG A 25 48.73 19.87 -16.77
C ARG A 25 47.94 18.62 -16.36
N PRO A 26 47.32 18.59 -15.16
CA PRO A 26 46.40 17.49 -14.86
C PRO A 26 45.42 17.38 -16.02
N ARG A 27 45.18 16.16 -16.51
CA ARG A 27 44.16 15.97 -17.55
C ARG A 27 42.85 16.47 -16.96
N VAL A 28 42.29 17.52 -17.54
CA VAL A 28 40.94 17.98 -17.17
C VAL A 28 40.02 16.90 -17.73
N LEU A 29 39.59 16.00 -16.85
CA LEU A 29 38.62 14.97 -17.18
C LEU A 29 37.27 15.69 -17.35
N THR A 30 36.87 15.89 -18.59
CA THR A 30 35.51 16.31 -18.95
C THR A 30 34.58 15.10 -18.87
N LEU A 31 33.27 15.33 -18.77
CA LEU A 31 32.28 14.25 -18.76
C LEU A 31 32.47 13.31 -19.97
N LEU A 32 32.64 13.90 -21.17
CA LEU A 32 32.93 13.22 -22.45
C LEU A 32 34.29 12.49 -22.51
N SER A 33 35.05 12.41 -21.41
CA SER A 33 36.29 11.62 -21.30
C SER A 33 36.16 10.40 -20.39
N LEU A 34 34.95 10.13 -19.88
CA LEU A 34 34.59 8.91 -19.18
C LEU A 34 34.24 7.78 -20.17
N PRO A 35 34.32 6.49 -19.78
CA PRO A 35 33.80 5.37 -20.57
C PRO A 35 32.29 5.47 -20.80
N GLU A 36 31.80 4.87 -21.89
CA GLU A 36 30.38 4.88 -22.25
C GLU A 36 29.50 4.26 -21.16
N ASP A 37 29.93 3.16 -20.51
CA ASP A 37 29.21 2.56 -19.36
C ASP A 37 28.96 3.55 -18.21
N VAL A 38 29.93 4.44 -17.97
CA VAL A 38 29.85 5.45 -16.90
C VAL A 38 28.98 6.62 -17.34
N LEU A 39 28.98 6.97 -18.63
CA LEU A 39 28.07 7.97 -19.19
C LEU A 39 26.63 7.49 -19.15
N LEU A 40 26.37 6.22 -19.51
CA LEU A 40 25.05 5.59 -19.40
C LEU A 40 24.57 5.56 -17.96
N TYR A 41 25.40 5.10 -17.01
CA TYR A 41 25.04 5.11 -15.58
C TYR A 41 24.74 6.51 -15.04
N VAL A 42 25.45 7.55 -15.51
CA VAL A 42 25.14 8.94 -15.17
C VAL A 42 23.80 9.38 -15.76
N LEU A 43 23.53 9.07 -17.03
CA LEU A 43 22.26 9.40 -17.71
C LEU A 43 21.06 8.69 -17.07
N GLU A 44 21.22 7.42 -16.67
CA GLU A 44 20.22 6.62 -15.94
C GLU A 44 19.92 7.14 -14.52
N CYS A 45 20.72 8.08 -14.00
CA CYS A 45 20.48 8.73 -12.70
C CYS A 45 19.86 10.13 -12.82
N LEU A 46 19.52 10.59 -14.03
CA LEU A 46 18.96 11.93 -14.28
C LEU A 46 17.43 11.93 -14.39
N PRO A 47 16.76 13.04 -14.03
CA PRO A 47 15.39 13.31 -14.43
C PRO A 47 15.21 13.32 -15.95
N ALA A 48 14.02 12.94 -16.45
CA ALA A 48 13.74 12.91 -17.90
C ALA A 48 14.00 14.26 -18.62
N VAL A 49 13.77 15.39 -17.93
CA VAL A 49 14.04 16.75 -18.44
C VAL A 49 15.54 17.03 -18.58
N ASP A 50 16.36 16.52 -17.65
CA ASP A 50 17.81 16.66 -17.69
C ASP A 50 18.42 15.73 -18.75
N ILE A 51 17.84 14.54 -18.97
CA ILE A 51 18.22 13.62 -20.06
C ILE A 51 18.04 14.30 -21.43
N LEU A 52 16.91 15.00 -21.65
CA LEU A 52 16.73 15.82 -22.85
C LEU A 52 17.73 16.97 -22.93
N SER A 53 17.99 17.67 -21.83
CA SER A 53 18.98 18.75 -21.80
C SER A 53 20.38 18.24 -22.20
N MET A 54 20.77 17.07 -21.68
CA MET A 54 22.03 16.40 -22.01
C MET A 54 22.09 15.89 -23.46
N ARG A 55 20.96 15.45 -24.02
CA ARG A 55 20.80 15.04 -25.42
C ARG A 55 21.14 16.18 -26.39
N GLU A 56 20.83 17.43 -26.04
CA GLU A 56 21.09 18.59 -26.90
C GLU A 56 22.52 19.16 -26.75
N VAL A 57 23.24 18.83 -25.68
CA VAL A 57 24.59 19.37 -25.41
C VAL A 57 25.68 18.83 -26.34
N HIS A 58 25.61 17.56 -26.78
CA HIS A 58 26.67 16.98 -27.62
C HIS A 58 26.20 15.78 -28.48
N PRO A 59 26.63 15.63 -29.74
CA PRO A 59 26.19 14.54 -30.61
C PRO A 59 26.42 13.12 -30.08
N HIS A 60 27.50 12.89 -29.33
CA HIS A 60 27.73 11.59 -28.67
C HIS A 60 26.73 11.33 -27.53
N LEU A 61 26.36 12.35 -26.74
CA LEU A 61 25.32 12.21 -25.71
C LEU A 61 23.95 11.98 -26.36
N ARG A 62 23.64 12.69 -27.45
CA ARG A 62 22.45 12.39 -28.28
C ARG A 62 22.45 10.93 -28.73
N SER A 63 23.57 10.45 -29.26
CA SER A 63 23.70 9.07 -29.74
C SER A 63 23.53 8.03 -28.63
N LEU A 64 23.96 8.29 -27.40
CA LEU A 64 23.73 7.41 -26.25
C LEU A 64 22.25 7.43 -25.83
N VAL A 65 21.69 8.63 -25.58
CA VAL A 65 20.30 8.83 -25.16
C VAL A 65 19.29 8.31 -26.19
N ASP A 66 19.59 8.37 -27.49
CA ASP A 66 18.69 7.89 -28.53
C ASP A 66 18.85 6.41 -28.90
N SER A 67 19.98 5.76 -28.60
CA SER A 67 20.18 4.32 -28.88
C SER A 67 19.96 3.39 -27.69
N HIS A 68 20.06 3.88 -26.44
CA HIS A 68 19.96 3.05 -25.24
C HIS A 68 18.60 3.20 -24.56
N SER A 69 17.77 2.15 -24.63
CA SER A 69 16.48 2.10 -23.92
C SER A 69 16.62 2.10 -22.40
N SER A 70 17.75 1.62 -21.84
CA SER A 70 17.98 1.58 -20.38
C SER A 70 17.93 2.97 -19.74
N VAL A 71 18.41 4.00 -20.44
CA VAL A 71 18.33 5.41 -20.03
C VAL A 71 16.87 5.83 -19.82
N TRP A 72 15.99 5.48 -20.75
CA TRP A 72 14.55 5.82 -20.66
C TRP A 72 13.78 4.90 -19.72
N ALA A 73 14.18 3.63 -19.59
CA ALA A 73 13.64 2.67 -18.62
C ALA A 73 13.89 3.10 -17.16
N ARG A 74 14.94 3.90 -16.92
CA ARG A 74 15.42 4.29 -15.58
C ARG A 74 15.30 5.80 -15.30
N ALA A 75 15.02 6.62 -16.31
CA ALA A 75 14.71 8.04 -16.18
C ALA A 75 13.62 8.29 -15.13
N SER A 76 13.87 9.15 -14.13
CA SER A 76 12.81 9.49 -13.17
C SER A 76 11.96 10.65 -13.66
N PHE A 77 10.67 10.56 -13.36
CA PHE A 77 9.66 11.58 -13.61
C PHE A 77 9.15 12.18 -12.29
N GLN A 78 9.96 12.18 -11.24
CA GLN A 78 9.57 12.71 -9.92
C GLN A 78 9.06 14.14 -10.00
N ASP A 79 7.91 14.42 -9.36
CA ASP A 79 7.24 15.74 -9.36
C ASP A 79 6.84 16.22 -10.78
N VAL A 80 6.90 15.33 -11.78
CA VAL A 80 6.44 15.54 -13.16
C VAL A 80 5.27 14.59 -13.44
N TRP A 81 4.22 15.14 -14.04
CA TRP A 81 3.01 14.42 -14.44
C TRP A 81 2.83 14.46 -15.98
N PRO A 82 2.20 13.45 -16.61
CA PRO A 82 1.84 13.48 -18.02
C PRO A 82 1.01 14.71 -18.39
N SER A 83 1.40 15.39 -19.46
CA SER A 83 0.68 16.52 -20.06
C SER A 83 0.82 16.48 -21.58
N SER A 84 -0.01 17.23 -22.29
CA SER A 84 0.09 17.36 -23.76
C SER A 84 1.47 17.86 -24.25
N GLU A 85 2.21 18.59 -23.43
CA GLU A 85 3.56 19.07 -23.75
C GLU A 85 4.64 17.97 -23.61
N ASN A 86 4.48 17.04 -22.67
CA ASN A 86 5.51 16.06 -22.30
C ASN A 86 5.13 14.59 -22.60
N LEU A 87 3.92 14.32 -23.10
CA LEU A 87 3.35 12.99 -23.34
C LEU A 87 4.31 12.05 -24.09
N ASN A 88 4.92 12.54 -25.18
CA ASN A 88 5.87 11.78 -26.00
C ASN A 88 7.07 11.21 -25.20
N LEU A 89 7.43 11.85 -24.08
CA LEU A 89 8.54 11.43 -23.21
C LEU A 89 8.10 10.32 -22.26
N PHE A 90 6.90 10.44 -21.70
CA PHE A 90 6.29 9.40 -20.89
C PHE A 90 5.99 8.15 -21.72
N GLU A 91 5.41 8.30 -22.91
CA GLU A 91 5.10 7.16 -23.79
C GLU A 91 6.39 6.45 -24.25
N ARG A 92 7.42 7.20 -24.65
CA ARG A 92 8.76 6.64 -24.96
C ARG A 92 9.37 5.90 -23.77
N ALA A 93 9.26 6.43 -22.55
CA ALA A 93 9.79 5.77 -21.35
C ALA A 93 9.01 4.50 -20.98
N ALA A 94 7.69 4.55 -21.04
CA ALA A 94 6.81 3.40 -20.82
C ALA A 94 7.10 2.27 -21.83
N GLU A 95 7.28 2.60 -23.12
CA GLU A 95 7.68 1.64 -24.16
C GLU A 95 9.09 1.08 -23.96
N CYS A 96 9.99 1.82 -23.30
CA CYS A 96 11.29 1.32 -22.85
C CYS A 96 11.23 0.48 -21.56
N GLY A 97 10.06 0.32 -20.93
CA GLY A 97 9.88 -0.47 -19.70
C GLY A 97 9.98 0.33 -18.39
N ASN A 98 9.74 1.64 -18.42
CA ASN A 98 9.76 2.49 -17.22
C ASN A 98 8.45 2.36 -16.41
N PHE A 99 8.54 1.75 -15.22
CA PHE A 99 7.39 1.56 -14.32
C PHE A 99 6.75 2.88 -13.85
N GLU A 100 7.57 3.91 -13.54
CA GLU A 100 7.06 5.22 -13.12
C GLU A 100 6.22 5.88 -14.23
N ALA A 101 6.67 5.77 -15.48
CA ALA A 101 5.92 6.29 -16.63
C ALA A 101 4.63 5.48 -16.91
N CYS A 102 4.68 4.15 -16.87
CA CYS A 102 3.49 3.29 -17.08
C CYS A 102 2.38 3.58 -16.06
N VAL A 103 2.72 3.65 -14.76
CA VAL A 103 1.75 3.96 -13.68
C VAL A 103 1.13 5.33 -13.89
N LYS A 104 1.96 6.37 -14.11
CA LYS A 104 1.48 7.74 -14.27
C LYS A 104 0.60 7.89 -15.51
N LEU A 105 0.94 7.27 -16.64
CA LEU A 105 0.10 7.29 -17.85
C LEU A 105 -1.22 6.55 -17.68
N GLY A 106 -1.23 5.35 -17.06
CA GLY A 106 -2.46 4.60 -16.83
C GLY A 106 -3.47 5.39 -16.00
N ILE A 107 -3.01 6.02 -14.92
CA ILE A 107 -3.82 6.87 -14.03
C ILE A 107 -4.24 8.18 -14.73
N ALA A 108 -3.33 8.84 -15.45
CA ALA A 108 -3.63 10.08 -16.18
C ALA A 108 -4.68 9.88 -17.27
N TYR A 109 -4.60 8.80 -18.05
CA TYR A 109 -5.64 8.48 -19.03
C TYR A 109 -6.96 8.10 -18.36
N LEU A 110 -6.96 7.23 -17.34
CA LEU A 110 -8.19 6.75 -16.68
C LEU A 110 -9.04 7.89 -16.10
N TYR A 111 -8.40 8.85 -15.43
CA TYR A 111 -9.05 10.00 -14.80
C TYR A 111 -9.06 11.27 -15.67
N ASN A 112 -8.60 11.19 -16.93
CA ASN A 112 -8.46 12.32 -17.85
C ASN A 112 -7.71 13.53 -17.24
N GLU A 113 -6.60 13.27 -16.56
CA GLU A 113 -5.82 14.27 -15.82
C GLU A 113 -4.57 14.68 -16.62
N GLY A 114 -4.37 15.99 -16.82
CA GLY A 114 -3.25 16.58 -17.56
C GLY A 114 -3.34 16.45 -19.10
N LEU A 115 -4.21 15.60 -19.63
CA LEU A 115 -4.23 15.21 -21.04
C LEU A 115 -5.41 15.83 -21.80
N SER A 116 -5.11 16.53 -22.89
CA SER A 116 -6.11 17.16 -23.76
C SER A 116 -6.63 16.18 -24.82
N VAL A 117 -7.76 15.53 -24.54
CA VAL A 117 -8.50 14.68 -25.48
C VAL A 117 -9.82 15.36 -25.84
N SER A 118 -10.22 15.32 -27.11
CA SER A 118 -11.50 15.84 -27.61
C SER A 118 -12.70 15.23 -26.88
N ASP A 119 -13.84 15.93 -26.89
CA ASP A 119 -15.03 15.49 -26.14
C ASP A 119 -15.67 14.21 -26.71
N ASP A 120 -15.73 14.08 -28.04
CA ASP A 120 -16.21 12.86 -28.70
C ASP A 120 -15.30 11.64 -28.41
N GLY A 121 -15.92 10.52 -28.01
CA GLY A 121 -15.24 9.24 -27.79
C GLY A 121 -14.29 9.18 -26.59
N ARG A 122 -14.21 10.23 -25.76
CA ARG A 122 -13.22 10.39 -24.69
C ARG A 122 -13.07 9.17 -23.79
N ALA A 123 -14.18 8.59 -23.32
CA ALA A 123 -14.16 7.47 -22.37
C ALA A 123 -13.58 6.17 -22.96
N GLU A 124 -13.91 5.86 -24.22
CA GLU A 124 -13.41 4.68 -24.93
C GLU A 124 -11.91 4.83 -25.25
N VAL A 125 -11.53 5.95 -25.87
CA VAL A 125 -10.14 6.23 -26.25
C VAL A 125 -9.22 6.29 -25.04
N ASN A 126 -9.65 6.92 -23.93
CA ASN A 126 -8.89 6.95 -22.68
C ASN A 126 -8.86 5.58 -22.00
N GLY A 127 -9.95 4.83 -22.01
CA GLY A 127 -10.01 3.47 -21.45
C GLY A 127 -9.04 2.52 -22.13
N LEU A 128 -9.04 2.47 -23.46
CA LEU A 128 -8.12 1.64 -24.25
C LEU A 128 -6.64 2.02 -24.02
N LYS A 129 -6.34 3.32 -23.90
CA LYS A 129 -4.98 3.79 -23.57
C LYS A 129 -4.57 3.48 -22.14
N ALA A 130 -5.45 3.69 -21.16
CA ALA A 130 -5.21 3.34 -19.77
C ALA A 130 -4.97 1.82 -19.63
N SER A 131 -5.79 0.99 -20.29
CA SER A 131 -5.61 -0.47 -20.38
C SER A 131 -4.21 -0.86 -20.86
N ARG A 132 -3.75 -0.28 -21.98
CA ARG A 132 -2.39 -0.50 -22.51
C ARG A 132 -1.30 -0.24 -21.47
N PHE A 133 -1.37 0.89 -20.76
CA PHE A 133 -0.35 1.26 -19.77
C PHE A 133 -0.50 0.50 -18.45
N PHE A 134 -1.70 0.05 -18.07
CA PHE A 134 -1.91 -0.85 -16.94
C PHE A 134 -1.43 -2.28 -17.22
N SER A 135 -1.64 -2.84 -18.42
CA SER A 135 -1.03 -4.10 -18.87
C SER A 135 0.50 -4.03 -18.86
N LEU A 136 1.08 -2.94 -19.37
CA LEU A 136 2.53 -2.69 -19.26
C LEU A 136 3.00 -2.54 -17.81
N THR A 137 2.19 -1.94 -16.94
CA THR A 137 2.49 -1.83 -15.49
C THR A 137 2.57 -3.21 -14.84
N GLU A 138 1.55 -4.05 -15.01
CA GLU A 138 1.52 -5.40 -14.41
C GLU A 138 2.58 -6.34 -15.02
N ARG A 139 3.00 -6.10 -16.27
CA ARG A 139 4.13 -6.80 -16.92
C ARG A 139 5.48 -6.45 -16.30
N LEU A 140 5.63 -5.24 -15.77
CA LEU A 140 6.80 -4.77 -15.05
C LEU A 140 6.73 -5.07 -13.53
N ASN A 141 5.53 -5.38 -13.02
CA ASN A 141 5.23 -5.65 -11.61
C ASN A 141 5.72 -7.05 -11.13
N ALA A 142 6.95 -7.42 -11.45
CA ALA A 142 7.51 -8.75 -11.16
C ALA A 142 7.84 -9.01 -9.67
N GLY A 143 7.42 -8.13 -8.75
CA GLY A 143 7.84 -8.16 -7.34
C GLY A 143 6.89 -7.47 -6.37
N ALA A 144 5.62 -7.30 -6.73
CA ALA A 144 4.55 -6.84 -5.85
C ALA A 144 3.24 -7.58 -6.15
N ASP A 145 2.21 -7.27 -5.36
CA ASP A 145 0.85 -7.77 -5.61
C ASP A 145 0.26 -7.03 -6.83
N PRO A 146 -0.58 -7.67 -7.66
CA PRO A 146 -1.29 -6.95 -8.72
C PRO A 146 -2.27 -5.93 -8.13
N PHE A 147 -2.29 -4.72 -8.69
CA PHE A 147 -2.90 -3.55 -8.08
C PHE A 147 -3.74 -2.68 -9.04
N VAL A 148 -3.74 -2.96 -10.35
CA VAL A 148 -4.56 -2.20 -11.33
C VAL A 148 -6.04 -2.17 -10.94
N TRP A 149 -6.55 -3.27 -10.38
CA TRP A 149 -7.94 -3.43 -9.92
C TRP A 149 -8.42 -2.35 -8.93
N LEU A 150 -7.51 -1.66 -8.23
CA LEU A 150 -7.81 -0.59 -7.27
C LEU A 150 -8.41 0.66 -7.94
N PHE A 151 -8.03 0.92 -9.18
CA PHE A 151 -8.43 2.13 -9.92
C PHE A 151 -9.70 1.93 -10.74
N ILE A 152 -9.98 0.68 -11.11
CA ILE A 152 -11.15 0.27 -11.92
C ILE A 152 -12.26 -0.39 -11.09
N ARG A 153 -12.28 -0.17 -9.77
CA ARG A 153 -13.35 -0.67 -8.87
C ARG A 153 -14.74 -0.22 -9.34
N PRO A 154 -15.78 -1.06 -9.16
CA PRO A 154 -17.18 -0.68 -9.37
C PRO A 154 -17.67 0.27 -8.24
N PRO A 155 -18.85 0.91 -8.38
CA PRO A 155 -19.76 0.85 -9.53
C PRO A 155 -19.23 1.59 -10.77
N TRP A 156 -19.79 1.23 -11.93
CA TRP A 156 -19.55 1.89 -13.22
C TRP A 156 -20.86 2.49 -13.75
N SER A 157 -20.78 3.53 -14.57
CA SER A 157 -21.98 4.16 -15.14
C SER A 157 -22.68 3.22 -16.13
N SER A 158 -23.96 2.96 -15.90
CA SER A 158 -24.83 2.15 -16.76
C SER A 158 -25.12 2.78 -18.13
N SER A 159 -24.80 4.07 -18.31
CA SER A 159 -24.93 4.82 -19.57
C SER A 159 -23.92 4.42 -20.68
N GLY A 160 -23.08 3.40 -20.44
CA GLY A 160 -22.20 2.81 -21.45
C GLY A 160 -20.87 3.55 -21.72
N SER A 161 -20.62 4.70 -21.08
CA SER A 161 -19.43 5.54 -21.35
C SER A 161 -18.47 5.66 -20.14
N CYS A 162 -18.14 4.54 -19.49
CA CYS A 162 -17.26 4.54 -18.31
C CYS A 162 -15.82 4.09 -18.63
N CYS A 163 -14.82 4.96 -18.41
CA CYS A 163 -13.40 4.63 -18.62
C CYS A 163 -12.95 3.36 -17.85
N LYS A 164 -13.48 3.15 -16.63
CA LYS A 164 -13.13 1.98 -15.79
C LYS A 164 -13.63 0.66 -16.40
N ALA A 165 -14.84 0.67 -16.95
CA ALA A 165 -15.41 -0.49 -17.64
C ALA A 165 -14.58 -0.82 -18.90
N VAL A 166 -14.31 0.18 -19.75
CA VAL A 166 -13.50 -0.02 -20.97
C VAL A 166 -12.09 -0.57 -20.66
N VAL A 167 -11.47 -0.16 -19.54
CA VAL A 167 -10.21 -0.77 -19.08
C VAL A 167 -10.41 -2.25 -18.69
N PHE A 168 -11.45 -2.57 -17.92
CA PHE A 168 -11.76 -3.94 -17.54
C PHE A 168 -12.01 -4.84 -18.76
N ASP A 169 -12.87 -4.40 -19.69
CA ASP A 169 -13.22 -5.16 -20.89
C ASP A 169 -12.00 -5.39 -21.78
N SER A 170 -11.21 -4.33 -22.03
CA SER A 170 -9.96 -4.41 -22.82
C SER A 170 -8.91 -5.34 -22.20
N LEU A 171 -8.77 -5.35 -20.87
CA LEU A 171 -7.87 -6.27 -20.16
C LEU A 171 -8.39 -7.72 -20.19
N ASN A 172 -9.70 -7.92 -20.22
CA ASN A 172 -10.34 -9.22 -20.39
C ASN A 172 -10.11 -9.77 -21.82
N GLU A 173 -10.19 -8.91 -22.85
CA GLU A 173 -9.86 -9.25 -24.24
C GLU A 173 -8.37 -9.59 -24.43
N GLU A 174 -7.44 -8.87 -23.77
CA GLU A 174 -6.01 -9.28 -23.76
C GLU A 174 -5.86 -10.68 -23.13
N CYS A 175 -6.59 -10.98 -22.05
CA CYS A 175 -6.61 -12.31 -21.45
C CYS A 175 -7.25 -13.38 -22.36
N GLY A 176 -8.23 -13.03 -23.19
CA GLY A 176 -8.83 -13.93 -24.17
C GLY A 176 -7.88 -14.27 -25.33
N THR A 177 -7.16 -13.26 -25.83
CA THR A 177 -6.28 -13.37 -27.01
C THR A 177 -4.90 -13.95 -26.72
N VAL A 178 -4.34 -13.73 -25.51
CA VAL A 178 -3.04 -14.32 -25.11
C VAL A 178 -3.21 -15.83 -24.89
N THR A 179 -2.65 -16.63 -25.79
CA THR A 179 -2.60 -18.10 -25.67
C THR A 179 -1.79 -18.52 -24.44
N SER A 180 -2.14 -19.66 -23.84
CA SER A 180 -1.51 -20.21 -22.63
C SER A 180 -0.12 -20.77 -22.93
N GLY A 181 0.88 -19.88 -23.03
CA GLY A 181 2.29 -20.21 -23.18
C GLY A 181 3.06 -20.11 -21.86
N GLU A 182 3.99 -21.05 -21.63
CA GLU A 182 4.88 -21.04 -20.46
C GLU A 182 5.83 -19.84 -20.49
N GLY A 183 5.93 -19.10 -19.38
CA GLY A 183 6.87 -17.99 -19.21
C GLY A 183 6.20 -16.65 -18.86
N ALA A 184 6.83 -15.55 -19.29
CA ALA A 184 6.42 -14.19 -18.90
C ALA A 184 5.02 -13.79 -19.38
N THR A 185 4.55 -14.34 -20.50
CA THR A 185 3.17 -14.15 -21.00
C THR A 185 2.14 -14.79 -20.08
N GLY A 186 2.39 -16.01 -19.59
CA GLY A 186 1.57 -16.66 -18.58
C GLY A 186 1.54 -15.86 -17.26
N ALA A 187 2.69 -15.40 -16.78
CA ALA A 187 2.77 -14.59 -15.57
C ALA A 187 1.96 -13.28 -15.66
N LEU A 188 2.04 -12.56 -16.80
CA LEU A 188 1.22 -11.38 -17.07
C LEU A 188 -0.28 -11.73 -17.09
N LYS A 189 -0.66 -12.79 -17.80
CA LYS A 189 -2.05 -13.26 -17.86
C LYS A 189 -2.58 -13.58 -16.46
N GLY A 190 -1.78 -14.22 -15.62
CA GLY A 190 -2.11 -14.46 -14.21
C GLY A 190 -2.32 -13.18 -13.41
N SER A 191 -1.48 -12.16 -13.60
CA SER A 191 -1.62 -10.85 -12.93
C SER A 191 -2.91 -10.12 -13.34
N ILE A 192 -3.17 -10.02 -14.66
CA ILE A 192 -4.38 -9.36 -15.17
C ILE A 192 -5.64 -10.13 -14.74
N GLN A 193 -5.66 -11.46 -14.85
CA GLN A 193 -6.80 -12.29 -14.38
C GLN A 193 -7.06 -12.17 -12.87
N TYR A 194 -6.02 -12.00 -12.04
CA TYR A 194 -6.22 -11.67 -10.62
C TYR A 194 -6.91 -10.29 -10.48
N CYS A 195 -6.46 -9.28 -11.22
CA CYS A 195 -7.07 -7.96 -11.18
C CYS A 195 -8.55 -7.97 -11.61
N LEU A 196 -8.88 -8.63 -12.73
CA LEU A 196 -10.25 -8.79 -13.21
C LEU A 196 -11.12 -9.55 -12.19
N ALA A 197 -10.62 -10.65 -11.63
CA ALA A 197 -11.33 -11.38 -10.57
C ALA A 197 -11.56 -10.54 -9.32
N LYS A 198 -10.59 -9.72 -8.92
CA LYS A 198 -10.73 -8.79 -7.78
C LYS A 198 -11.82 -7.75 -8.03
N VAL A 199 -11.92 -7.20 -9.25
CA VAL A 199 -13.01 -6.30 -9.66
C VAL A 199 -14.36 -7.02 -9.59
N LEU A 200 -14.49 -8.20 -10.21
CA LEU A 200 -15.74 -8.98 -10.22
C LEU A 200 -16.19 -9.37 -8.80
N SER A 201 -15.25 -9.67 -7.90
CA SER A 201 -15.54 -10.00 -6.50
C SER A 201 -16.09 -8.84 -5.65
N LEU A 202 -16.12 -7.61 -6.18
CA LEU A 202 -16.70 -6.43 -5.54
C LEU A 202 -18.18 -6.19 -5.92
N PHE A 203 -18.72 -6.92 -6.90
CA PHE A 203 -20.15 -6.88 -7.20
C PHE A 203 -20.94 -7.80 -6.25
N GLU A 204 -22.17 -7.40 -5.93
CA GLU A 204 -23.11 -8.19 -5.13
C GLU A 204 -23.76 -9.35 -5.89
N ASP A 205 -23.61 -9.36 -7.20
CA ASP A 205 -24.08 -10.34 -8.16
C ASP A 205 -23.35 -11.70 -7.99
N ASP A 206 -24.10 -12.75 -7.69
CA ASP A 206 -23.57 -14.11 -7.46
C ASP A 206 -23.07 -14.81 -8.74
N ASP A 207 -23.49 -14.38 -9.93
CA ASP A 207 -22.94 -14.87 -11.20
C ASP A 207 -21.56 -14.24 -11.45
N LYS A 208 -21.40 -12.93 -11.19
CA LYS A 208 -20.09 -12.25 -11.23
C LYS A 208 -19.12 -12.78 -10.19
N LYS A 209 -19.57 -13.11 -8.96
CA LYS A 209 -18.74 -13.79 -7.97
C LYS A 209 -18.30 -15.19 -8.44
N ARG A 210 -19.13 -15.89 -9.20
CA ARG A 210 -18.78 -17.21 -9.79
C ARG A 210 -17.77 -17.08 -10.93
N GLU A 211 -17.93 -16.06 -11.77
CA GLU A 211 -16.94 -15.70 -12.80
C GLU A 211 -15.59 -15.32 -12.17
N ALA A 212 -15.60 -14.50 -11.11
CA ALA A 212 -14.41 -14.15 -10.34
C ALA A 212 -13.65 -15.39 -9.84
N LEU A 213 -14.35 -16.40 -9.30
CA LEU A 213 -13.73 -17.66 -8.88
C LEU A 213 -13.10 -18.42 -10.07
N GLY A 214 -13.76 -18.46 -11.23
CA GLY A 214 -13.20 -19.06 -12.45
C GLY A 214 -11.96 -18.32 -12.96
N MET A 215 -11.96 -16.98 -12.92
CA MET A 215 -10.80 -16.16 -13.24
C MET A 215 -9.64 -16.37 -12.25
N LEU A 216 -9.91 -16.50 -10.95
CA LEU A 216 -8.89 -16.87 -9.96
C LEU A 216 -8.30 -18.26 -10.24
N GLU A 217 -9.10 -19.25 -10.63
CA GLU A 217 -8.58 -20.60 -10.93
C GLU A 217 -7.70 -20.61 -12.19
N SER A 218 -8.09 -19.86 -13.22
CA SER A 218 -7.22 -19.64 -14.40
C SER A 218 -5.94 -18.90 -14.01
N SER A 219 -6.04 -17.81 -13.24
CA SER A 219 -4.91 -17.01 -12.75
C SER A 219 -3.92 -17.84 -11.91
N ALA A 220 -4.42 -18.69 -11.02
CA ALA A 220 -3.62 -19.59 -10.21
C ALA A 220 -2.90 -20.65 -11.07
N SER A 221 -3.55 -21.19 -12.10
CA SER A 221 -2.90 -22.10 -13.06
C SER A 221 -1.81 -21.41 -13.90
N ASN A 222 -1.97 -20.11 -14.19
CA ASN A 222 -0.97 -19.24 -14.81
C ASN A 222 0.15 -18.81 -13.83
N GLY A 223 0.15 -19.34 -12.60
CA GLY A 223 1.23 -19.18 -11.63
C GLY A 223 1.03 -18.08 -10.58
N CYS A 224 -0.09 -17.33 -10.63
CA CYS A 224 -0.36 -16.25 -9.68
C CYS A 224 -0.57 -16.80 -8.26
N LEU A 225 0.40 -16.52 -7.39
CA LEU A 225 0.43 -17.03 -6.02
C LEU A 225 -0.71 -16.46 -5.15
N HIS A 226 -1.09 -15.20 -5.37
CA HIS A 226 -2.18 -14.56 -4.62
C HIS A 226 -3.56 -15.12 -5.00
N SER A 227 -3.80 -15.46 -6.26
CA SER A 227 -5.01 -16.21 -6.65
C SER A 227 -5.06 -17.59 -6.00
N ALA A 228 -3.92 -18.30 -5.96
CA ALA A 228 -3.83 -19.61 -5.31
C ALA A 228 -4.11 -19.54 -3.80
N TYR A 229 -3.70 -18.45 -3.12
CA TYR A 229 -4.02 -18.19 -1.71
C TYR A 229 -5.50 -17.86 -1.50
N LEU A 230 -6.09 -16.94 -2.27
CA LEU A 230 -7.52 -16.56 -2.13
C LEU A 230 -8.48 -17.74 -2.40
N LEU A 231 -8.13 -18.61 -3.36
CA LEU A 231 -8.86 -19.86 -3.61
C LEU A 231 -8.73 -20.88 -2.47
N TRP A 232 -7.60 -20.87 -1.76
CA TRP A 232 -7.42 -21.70 -0.58
C TRP A 232 -8.22 -21.16 0.61
N GLU A 233 -8.23 -19.85 0.82
CA GLU A 233 -8.92 -19.16 1.92
C GLU A 233 -10.44 -19.33 1.82
N THR A 234 -11.01 -19.11 0.62
CA THR A 234 -12.43 -19.37 0.34
C THR A 234 -12.83 -20.83 0.56
N LYS A 235 -11.96 -21.80 0.21
CA LYS A 235 -12.21 -23.24 0.37
C LYS A 235 -11.93 -23.75 1.80
N GLN A 236 -11.16 -23.00 2.61
CA GLN A 236 -10.67 -23.40 3.94
C GLN A 236 -11.78 -23.88 4.88
N LYS A 237 -12.93 -23.18 4.92
CA LYS A 237 -14.08 -23.54 5.77
C LYS A 237 -14.60 -24.96 5.52
N THR A 238 -14.52 -25.43 4.27
CA THR A 238 -14.93 -26.80 3.89
C THR A 238 -13.86 -27.86 4.13
N ALA A 239 -12.59 -27.46 4.24
CA ALA A 239 -11.47 -28.36 4.52
C ALA A 239 -11.38 -28.73 6.01
N LEU A 240 -11.85 -27.87 6.91
CA LEU A 240 -11.89 -28.13 8.36
C LEU A 240 -12.80 -29.30 8.76
N SER A 241 -13.75 -29.70 7.89
CA SER A 241 -14.72 -30.77 8.17
C SER A 241 -14.17 -32.19 8.00
N ASP A 242 -13.02 -32.37 7.35
CA ASP A 242 -12.40 -33.68 7.11
C ASP A 242 -10.89 -33.64 7.40
N PRO A 243 -10.35 -34.52 8.26
CA PRO A 243 -8.92 -34.50 8.60
C PRO A 243 -7.96 -34.69 7.40
N GLY A 244 -8.39 -35.39 6.35
CA GLY A 244 -7.60 -35.57 5.13
C GLY A 244 -7.49 -34.28 4.31
N ARG A 245 -8.62 -33.63 4.05
CA ARG A 245 -8.71 -32.31 3.39
C ARG A 245 -8.02 -31.23 4.21
N TYR A 246 -8.13 -31.26 5.54
CA TYR A 246 -7.39 -30.36 6.43
C TYR A 246 -5.86 -30.50 6.25
N LEU A 247 -5.32 -31.73 6.22
CA LEU A 247 -3.90 -31.95 5.94
C LEU A 247 -3.47 -31.47 4.55
N GLN A 248 -4.31 -31.67 3.53
CA GLN A 248 -4.02 -31.18 2.18
C GLN A 248 -4.02 -29.64 2.13
N SER A 249 -5.02 -29.00 2.75
CA SER A 249 -5.13 -27.56 2.90
C SER A 249 -3.94 -26.96 3.65
N PHE A 250 -3.50 -27.56 4.76
CA PHE A 250 -2.32 -27.10 5.51
C PHE A 250 -1.01 -27.26 4.71
N ARG A 251 -0.88 -28.33 3.91
CA ARG A 251 0.26 -28.51 3.01
C ARG A 251 0.31 -27.46 1.90
N GLN A 252 -0.83 -27.08 1.32
CA GLN A 252 -0.93 -26.00 0.34
C GLN A 252 -0.54 -24.64 0.95
N LEU A 253 -1.10 -24.31 2.12
CA LEU A 253 -0.75 -23.09 2.85
C LEU A 253 0.76 -22.97 3.09
N ARG A 254 1.41 -24.08 3.48
CA ARG A 254 2.86 -24.14 3.68
C ARG A 254 3.66 -23.98 2.38
N ASP A 255 3.20 -24.51 1.24
CA ASP A 255 3.82 -24.25 -0.07
C ASP A 255 3.77 -22.76 -0.42
N TYR A 256 2.60 -22.13 -0.25
CA TYR A 256 2.42 -20.72 -0.58
C TYR A 256 3.26 -19.80 0.31
N ALA A 257 3.34 -20.12 1.61
CA ALA A 257 4.19 -19.43 2.57
C ALA A 257 5.69 -19.57 2.22
N ALA A 258 6.14 -20.77 1.83
CA ALA A 258 7.51 -21.03 1.40
C ALA A 258 7.88 -20.35 0.06
N ARG A 259 6.89 -20.12 -0.80
CA ARG A 259 7.02 -19.36 -2.07
C ARG A 259 7.00 -17.84 -1.88
N GLY A 260 6.87 -17.35 -0.64
CA GLY A 260 7.00 -15.93 -0.30
C GLY A 260 5.69 -15.15 -0.16
N CYS A 261 4.53 -15.80 -0.23
CA CYS A 261 3.26 -15.12 0.09
C CYS A 261 3.20 -14.84 1.60
N TRP A 262 3.24 -13.57 1.98
CA TRP A 262 3.28 -13.17 3.39
C TRP A 262 1.90 -13.32 4.07
N ASP A 263 0.78 -13.16 3.35
CA ASP A 263 -0.56 -13.54 3.86
C ASP A 263 -0.59 -15.02 4.24
N ALA A 264 -0.07 -15.89 3.38
CA ALA A 264 0.04 -17.32 3.66
C ALA A 264 0.96 -17.61 4.86
N GLN A 265 2.03 -16.84 5.07
CA GLN A 265 2.90 -16.95 6.24
C GLN A 265 2.18 -16.55 7.54
N ILE A 266 1.44 -15.44 7.54
CA ILE A 266 0.63 -15.00 8.68
C ILE A 266 -0.49 -15.99 8.99
N SER A 267 -1.22 -16.45 7.97
CA SER A 267 -2.28 -17.46 8.12
C SER A 267 -1.73 -18.84 8.55
N LEU A 268 -0.53 -19.23 8.12
CA LEU A 268 0.15 -20.44 8.61
C LEU A 268 0.50 -20.31 10.10
N ALA A 269 1.00 -19.14 10.52
CA ALA A 269 1.32 -18.89 11.92
C ALA A 269 0.06 -18.84 12.81
N LYS A 270 -1.05 -18.24 12.34
CA LYS A 270 -2.38 -18.30 12.99
C LYS A 270 -2.90 -19.74 13.09
N ALA A 271 -2.70 -20.57 12.06
CA ALA A 271 -3.07 -21.98 12.08
C ALA A 271 -2.22 -22.83 13.06
N CYS A 272 -0.96 -22.45 13.30
CA CYS A 272 -0.08 -23.13 14.26
C CYS A 272 -0.46 -22.89 15.74
N GLY A 273 -1.18 -21.81 16.05
CA GLY A 273 -1.68 -21.52 17.41
C GLY A 273 -2.95 -22.30 17.79
N HIS A 274 -3.79 -22.63 16.80
CA HIS A 274 -4.96 -23.47 17.01
C HIS A 274 -4.56 -24.88 17.47
N LYS A 275 -5.38 -25.51 18.32
CA LYS A 275 -5.20 -26.92 18.72
C LYS A 275 -5.38 -27.82 17.50
N ASN A 276 -4.26 -28.17 16.85
CA ASN A 276 -4.24 -29.01 15.66
C ASN A 276 -4.93 -30.36 15.94
N PRO A 277 -5.98 -30.75 15.19
CA PRO A 277 -6.76 -31.96 15.45
C PRO A 277 -5.98 -33.28 15.28
N LEU A 278 -4.71 -33.22 14.87
CA LEU A 278 -3.88 -34.37 14.51
C LEU A 278 -2.63 -34.55 15.39
N ASN A 279 -2.51 -33.83 16.51
CA ASN A 279 -1.38 -33.94 17.46
C ASN A 279 0.01 -33.86 16.80
N GLN A 280 0.17 -33.03 15.76
CA GLN A 280 1.46 -32.78 15.14
C GLN A 280 2.43 -32.18 16.16
N GLU A 281 3.71 -32.60 16.13
CA GLU A 281 4.70 -32.21 17.13
C GLU A 281 4.81 -30.68 17.29
N GLN A 282 4.49 -30.19 18.48
CA GLN A 282 4.32 -28.77 18.77
C GLN A 282 5.60 -27.93 18.55
N ARG A 283 6.77 -28.59 18.52
CA ARG A 283 8.07 -27.98 18.14
C ARG A 283 8.08 -27.51 16.68
N SER A 284 7.65 -28.36 15.74
CA SER A 284 7.63 -28.02 14.30
C SER A 284 6.64 -26.88 13.98
N ALA A 285 5.56 -26.77 14.74
CA ALA A 285 4.65 -25.63 14.66
C ALA A 285 5.31 -24.33 15.20
N GLY A 286 6.06 -24.43 16.29
CA GLY A 286 6.82 -23.31 16.84
C GLY A 286 7.91 -22.77 15.91
N GLU A 287 8.65 -23.64 15.24
CA GLU A 287 9.70 -23.26 14.26
C GLU A 287 9.15 -22.38 13.11
N LEU A 288 7.95 -22.69 12.61
CA LEU A 288 7.29 -21.92 11.56
C LEU A 288 6.89 -20.52 12.04
N VAL A 289 6.30 -20.41 13.22
CA VAL A 289 5.93 -19.12 13.84
C VAL A 289 7.21 -18.29 14.09
N ASN A 290 8.26 -18.94 14.57
CA ASN A 290 9.55 -18.32 14.88
C ASN A 290 10.17 -17.71 13.61
N GLN A 291 10.19 -18.46 12.50
CA GLN A 291 10.65 -17.95 11.20
C GLN A 291 9.86 -16.71 10.73
N VAL A 292 8.53 -16.68 10.92
CA VAL A 292 7.68 -15.55 10.51
C VAL A 292 7.89 -14.31 11.39
N PHE A 293 8.22 -14.48 12.68
CA PHE A 293 8.52 -13.39 13.60
C PHE A 293 9.95 -12.86 13.42
N GLN A 294 10.95 -13.74 13.29
CA GLN A 294 12.36 -13.36 13.15
C GLN A 294 12.73 -12.83 11.75
N SER A 295 11.91 -13.09 10.71
CA SER A 295 12.04 -12.43 9.40
C SER A 295 11.47 -11.02 9.36
N SER A 296 10.80 -10.55 10.42
CA SER A 296 10.27 -9.20 10.52
C SER A 296 11.41 -8.19 10.73
N LEU A 297 11.67 -7.33 9.74
CA LEU A 297 12.76 -6.35 9.79
C LEU A 297 12.32 -4.97 10.33
N PRO A 298 13.17 -4.26 11.07
CA PRO A 298 12.90 -2.88 11.48
C PRO A 298 12.97 -1.93 10.27
N ILE A 299 11.93 -1.11 10.11
CA ILE A 299 11.82 -0.15 8.99
C ILE A 299 12.77 1.05 9.19
N ASN A 300 13.22 1.31 10.42
CA ASN A 300 14.12 2.41 10.80
C ASN A 300 13.67 3.75 10.19
N LYS A 301 12.54 4.29 10.66
CA LYS A 301 11.94 5.53 10.13
C LYS A 301 12.79 6.78 10.43
N SER A 302 13.82 6.71 11.28
CA SER A 302 14.76 7.83 11.49
C SER A 302 15.41 8.33 10.18
N SER A 303 15.56 7.44 9.18
CA SER A 303 16.07 7.83 7.86
C SER A 303 15.15 8.82 7.11
N ILE A 304 13.86 8.92 7.46
CA ILE A 304 12.92 9.88 6.87
C ILE A 304 13.49 11.29 6.98
N PHE A 305 13.96 11.71 8.16
CA PHE A 305 14.48 13.06 8.37
C PHE A 305 15.83 13.33 7.69
N THR A 306 16.52 12.29 7.20
CA THR A 306 17.70 12.48 6.32
C THR A 306 17.31 12.85 4.89
N THR A 307 16.14 12.39 4.42
CA THR A 307 15.51 12.81 3.16
C THR A 307 14.74 14.12 3.34
N GLN A 308 13.94 14.25 4.39
CA GLN A 308 13.05 15.37 4.67
C GLN A 308 13.75 16.51 5.42
N LYS A 309 14.58 17.28 4.69
CA LYS A 309 15.40 18.40 5.20
C LYS A 309 14.62 19.59 5.82
N GLY A 310 13.30 19.49 5.97
CA GLY A 310 12.43 20.50 6.57
C GLY A 310 11.25 19.94 7.39
N MET A 311 11.30 18.66 7.76
CA MET A 311 10.26 17.99 8.57
C MET A 311 10.86 17.49 9.90
N ASN A 312 10.04 17.41 10.94
CA ASN A 312 10.41 16.84 12.25
C ASN A 312 9.36 15.82 12.73
N ASP A 313 9.65 15.13 13.83
CA ASP A 313 8.74 14.16 14.44
C ASP A 313 7.36 14.74 14.76
N THR A 314 7.29 15.99 15.23
CA THR A 314 6.02 16.66 15.55
C THR A 314 5.12 16.80 14.33
N MET A 315 5.66 17.15 13.15
CA MET A 315 4.88 17.22 11.92
C MET A 315 4.35 15.84 11.48
N ARG A 316 5.11 14.77 11.71
CA ARG A 316 4.66 13.39 11.48
C ARG A 316 3.58 12.97 12.48
N TYR A 317 3.74 13.32 13.76
CA TYR A 317 2.74 13.07 14.80
C TYR A 317 1.42 13.74 14.45
N ILE A 318 1.43 15.05 14.14
CA ILE A 318 0.23 15.83 13.75
C ILE A 318 -0.51 15.16 12.58
N LEU A 319 0.22 14.73 11.54
CA LEU A 319 -0.38 14.03 10.41
C LEU A 319 -1.08 12.73 10.85
N ILE A 320 -0.45 11.94 11.71
CA ILE A 320 -0.94 10.61 12.08
C ILE A 320 -2.09 10.70 13.07
N ASP A 321 -2.07 11.63 14.02
CA ASP A 321 -3.21 11.87 14.91
C ASP A 321 -4.45 12.28 14.11
N TRP A 322 -4.32 13.20 13.14
CA TRP A 322 -5.40 13.54 12.20
C TRP A 322 -5.86 12.36 11.34
N LEU A 323 -4.96 11.50 10.85
CA LEU A 323 -5.35 10.27 10.15
C LEU A 323 -6.07 9.26 11.07
N VAL A 324 -5.85 9.31 12.38
CA VAL A 324 -6.64 8.52 13.35
C VAL A 324 -8.03 9.13 13.53
N GLU A 325 -8.18 10.45 13.55
CA GLU A 325 -9.49 11.13 13.54
C GLU A 325 -10.31 10.70 12.31
N VAL A 326 -9.73 10.81 11.10
CA VAL A 326 -10.38 10.37 9.85
C VAL A 326 -10.70 8.87 9.87
N ALA A 327 -9.78 8.01 10.32
CA ALA A 327 -10.02 6.57 10.43
C ALA A 327 -11.04 6.19 11.52
N THR A 328 -11.43 7.11 12.39
CA THR A 328 -12.48 6.91 13.40
C THR A 328 -13.82 7.45 12.89
N MET A 329 -13.82 8.63 12.27
CA MET A 329 -15.01 9.24 11.65
C MET A 329 -15.52 8.49 10.39
N LYS A 330 -14.73 7.53 9.87
CA LYS A 330 -15.09 6.64 8.76
C LYS A 330 -14.98 5.15 9.12
N ASP A 331 -14.96 4.82 10.42
CA ASP A 331 -14.92 3.45 10.97
C ASP A 331 -13.84 2.50 10.39
N PHE A 332 -12.80 3.06 9.77
CA PHE A 332 -11.74 2.27 9.14
C PHE A 332 -10.95 1.45 10.16
N SER A 333 -10.73 0.18 9.83
CA SER A 333 -10.09 -0.78 10.73
C SER A 333 -8.66 -0.37 11.14
N SER A 334 -8.25 -0.80 12.34
CA SER A 334 -6.88 -0.65 12.86
C SER A 334 -5.81 -1.05 11.82
N LEU A 335 -6.08 -2.10 11.04
CA LEU A 335 -5.20 -2.61 10.00
C LEU A 335 -5.08 -1.64 8.81
N CYS A 336 -6.18 -1.02 8.38
CA CYS A 336 -6.18 0.00 7.33
C CYS A 336 -5.38 1.25 7.74
N LEU A 337 -5.53 1.68 9.00
CA LEU A 337 -4.74 2.78 9.58
C LEU A 337 -3.24 2.44 9.64
N HIS A 338 -2.88 1.25 10.14
CA HIS A 338 -1.48 0.78 10.18
C HIS A 338 -0.85 0.69 8.78
N MET A 339 -1.60 0.21 7.78
CA MET A 339 -1.15 0.20 6.38
C MET A 339 -0.97 1.63 5.83
N THR A 340 -1.91 2.53 6.11
CA THR A 340 -1.87 3.94 5.66
C THR A 340 -0.60 4.62 6.16
N VAL A 341 -0.33 4.53 7.46
CA VAL A 341 0.92 5.05 8.07
C VAL A 341 2.15 4.36 7.48
N GLY A 342 2.06 3.06 7.18
CA GLY A 342 3.11 2.30 6.49
C GLY A 342 3.43 2.81 5.07
N LEU A 343 2.43 3.21 4.28
CA LEU A 343 2.65 3.85 2.98
C LEU A 343 3.29 5.23 3.14
N VAL A 344 2.75 6.07 4.03
CA VAL A 344 3.26 7.42 4.31
C VAL A 344 4.74 7.38 4.69
N ASP A 345 5.10 6.52 5.66
CA ASP A 345 6.47 6.38 6.14
C ASP A 345 7.44 5.84 5.07
N ARG A 346 6.95 5.04 4.12
CA ARG A 346 7.76 4.53 3.00
C ARG A 346 7.93 5.58 1.90
N TYR A 347 6.87 6.31 1.55
CA TYR A 347 6.95 7.39 0.57
C TYR A 347 7.88 8.52 1.05
N LEU A 348 7.76 8.92 2.32
CA LEU A 348 8.60 9.95 2.95
C LEU A 348 10.07 9.53 3.15
N LYS A 349 10.44 8.26 2.95
CA LYS A 349 11.86 7.85 2.84
C LYS A 349 12.44 8.17 1.47
N LEU A 350 11.63 8.07 0.41
CA LEU A 350 12.07 8.03 -0.98
C LEU A 350 11.93 9.38 -1.70
N ARG A 351 10.82 10.10 -1.49
CA ARG A 351 10.53 11.39 -2.13
C ARG A 351 10.57 12.52 -1.09
N SER A 352 11.20 13.64 -1.39
CA SER A 352 11.19 14.82 -0.49
C SER A 352 9.88 15.59 -0.65
N VAL A 353 9.17 15.84 0.45
CA VAL A 353 7.81 16.39 0.44
C VAL A 353 7.80 17.77 1.12
N PRO A 354 7.34 18.83 0.43
CA PRO A 354 7.09 20.12 1.06
C PRO A 354 6.05 20.01 2.18
N ARG A 355 6.24 20.71 3.31
CA ARG A 355 5.30 20.70 4.46
C ARG A 355 3.84 20.90 4.04
N ALA A 356 3.59 21.80 3.09
CA ALA A 356 2.26 22.10 2.53
C ALA A 356 1.66 21.03 1.59
N LYS A 357 2.33 19.87 1.42
CA LYS A 357 1.79 18.66 0.76
C LYS A 357 1.73 17.44 1.70
N LEU A 358 2.09 17.59 2.98
CA LEU A 358 2.19 16.45 3.91
C LEU A 358 0.83 15.79 4.20
N GLN A 359 -0.23 16.59 4.34
CA GLN A 359 -1.61 16.11 4.49
C GLN A 359 -2.11 15.41 3.20
N LEU A 360 -1.79 15.97 2.02
CA LEU A 360 -2.11 15.37 0.71
C LEU A 360 -1.50 13.97 0.57
N VAL A 361 -0.24 13.77 0.99
CA VAL A 361 0.38 12.44 1.04
C VAL A 361 -0.40 11.51 1.97
N GLY A 362 -0.71 11.96 3.19
CA GLY A 362 -1.44 11.17 4.18
C GLY A 362 -2.80 10.66 3.69
N ILE A 363 -3.63 11.57 3.17
CA ILE A 363 -4.98 11.22 2.73
C ILE A 363 -4.98 10.41 1.42
N ALA A 364 -4.04 10.68 0.50
CA ALA A 364 -3.87 9.85 -0.71
C ALA A 364 -3.39 8.43 -0.37
N CYS A 365 -2.51 8.27 0.62
CA CYS A 365 -2.17 6.95 1.17
C CYS A 365 -3.41 6.24 1.76
N MET A 366 -4.31 6.98 2.43
CA MET A 366 -5.54 6.40 2.98
C MET A 366 -6.48 5.92 1.86
N VAL A 367 -6.74 6.72 0.82
CA VAL A 367 -7.53 6.32 -0.35
C VAL A 367 -7.00 5.03 -0.98
N ILE A 368 -5.67 4.92 -1.16
CA ILE A 368 -5.02 3.70 -1.66
C ILE A 368 -5.26 2.51 -0.70
N CYS A 369 -5.05 2.69 0.61
CA CYS A 369 -5.21 1.62 1.59
C CYS A 369 -6.65 1.15 1.72
N THR A 370 -7.64 2.05 1.76
CA THR A 370 -9.05 1.68 1.82
C THR A 370 -9.47 0.93 0.56
N ARG A 371 -9.05 1.39 -0.63
CA ARG A 371 -9.31 0.68 -1.89
C ARG A 371 -8.64 -0.71 -1.95
N PHE A 372 -7.53 -0.93 -1.22
CA PHE A 372 -6.81 -2.21 -1.20
C PHE A 372 -7.40 -3.25 -0.23
N ILE A 373 -7.77 -2.85 0.99
CA ILE A 373 -8.15 -3.82 2.04
C ILE A 373 -9.62 -3.78 2.47
N SER A 374 -10.36 -2.74 2.10
CA SER A 374 -11.73 -2.53 2.57
C SER A 374 -12.79 -2.70 1.48
N LYS A 375 -14.01 -3.02 1.92
CA LYS A 375 -15.23 -2.94 1.11
C LYS A 375 -15.58 -1.47 0.88
N GLU A 376 -15.96 -0.79 1.96
CA GLU A 376 -16.13 0.67 2.01
C GLU A 376 -14.79 1.35 1.75
N ILE A 377 -14.79 2.38 0.89
CA ILE A 377 -13.58 3.10 0.51
C ILE A 377 -13.68 4.56 0.89
N LEU A 378 -12.54 5.21 1.16
CA LEU A 378 -12.47 6.65 1.05
C LEU A 378 -12.39 7.02 -0.43
N THR A 379 -13.42 7.68 -0.96
CA THR A 379 -13.41 8.17 -2.35
C THR A 379 -12.52 9.41 -2.48
N ILE A 380 -12.13 9.73 -3.73
CA ILE A 380 -11.29 10.90 -4.00
C ILE A 380 -12.03 12.21 -3.63
N ARG A 381 -13.35 12.27 -3.81
CA ARG A 381 -14.17 13.45 -3.49
C ARG A 381 -14.31 13.67 -1.98
N GLU A 382 -14.51 12.61 -1.20
CA GLU A 382 -14.47 12.70 0.27
C GLU A 382 -13.07 13.09 0.77
N ALA A 383 -12.00 12.53 0.19
CA ALA A 383 -10.63 12.89 0.54
C ALA A 383 -10.32 14.39 0.30
N VAL A 384 -10.88 14.98 -0.75
CA VAL A 384 -10.85 16.43 -0.99
C VAL A 384 -11.61 17.19 0.11
N TRP A 385 -12.86 16.79 0.38
CA TRP A 385 -13.72 17.42 1.39
C TRP A 385 -13.09 17.40 2.79
N LEU A 386 -12.54 16.26 3.21
CA LEU A 386 -11.84 16.07 4.50
C LEU A 386 -10.59 16.95 4.68
N THR A 387 -10.06 17.56 3.61
CA THR A 387 -8.94 18.51 3.70
C THR A 387 -9.41 19.96 3.67
N ASP A 388 -10.68 20.22 3.97
CA ASP A 388 -11.37 21.52 3.81
C ASP A 388 -11.23 22.09 2.38
N ASN A 389 -11.14 21.19 1.38
CA ASN A 389 -10.83 21.53 -0.02
C ASN A 389 -9.48 22.24 -0.22
N THR A 390 -8.50 22.03 0.68
CA THR A 390 -7.13 22.55 0.56
C THR A 390 -6.40 21.99 -0.69
N TYR A 391 -6.77 20.80 -1.13
CA TYR A 391 -6.28 20.15 -2.36
C TYR A 391 -7.45 19.82 -3.29
N LYS A 392 -7.20 19.71 -4.59
CA LYS A 392 -8.22 19.35 -5.59
C LYS A 392 -8.25 17.85 -5.88
N TYR A 393 -9.31 17.43 -6.58
CA TYR A 393 -9.45 16.07 -7.12
C TYR A 393 -8.22 15.67 -7.95
N GLU A 394 -7.73 16.56 -8.80
CA GLU A 394 -6.54 16.30 -9.63
C GLU A 394 -5.26 16.17 -8.80
N ASP A 395 -5.14 16.89 -7.68
CA ASP A 395 -3.98 16.79 -6.79
C ASP A 395 -3.93 15.44 -6.06
N LEU A 396 -5.10 14.91 -5.68
CA LEU A 396 -5.25 13.54 -5.17
C LEU A 396 -4.86 12.51 -6.24
N VAL A 397 -5.39 12.63 -7.46
CA VAL A 397 -5.08 11.72 -8.59
C VAL A 397 -3.58 11.67 -8.88
N ARG A 398 -2.92 12.84 -8.97
CA ARG A 398 -1.47 12.95 -9.15
C ARG A 398 -0.71 12.32 -7.98
N MET A 399 -1.11 12.62 -6.75
CA MET A 399 -0.44 12.09 -5.56
C MET A 399 -0.57 10.56 -5.45
N MET A 400 -1.70 9.97 -5.81
CA MET A 400 -1.83 8.51 -5.87
C MET A 400 -0.85 7.90 -6.89
N GLY A 401 -0.70 8.52 -8.07
CA GLY A 401 0.27 8.07 -9.06
C GLY A 401 1.73 8.23 -8.61
N GLU A 402 2.09 9.32 -7.93
CA GLU A 402 3.40 9.49 -7.30
C GLU A 402 3.68 8.42 -6.23
N ILE A 403 2.70 8.12 -5.36
CA ILE A 403 2.84 7.12 -4.30
C ILE A 403 3.02 5.71 -4.88
N ILE A 404 2.16 5.30 -5.82
CA ILE A 404 2.23 3.94 -6.39
C ILE A 404 3.48 3.74 -7.25
N SER A 405 3.88 4.74 -8.03
CA SER A 405 5.12 4.68 -8.81
C SER A 405 6.37 4.63 -7.92
N ALA A 406 6.46 5.51 -6.91
CA ALA A 406 7.61 5.55 -6.00
C ALA A 406 7.71 4.32 -5.09
N LEU A 407 6.62 3.59 -4.86
CA LEU A 407 6.59 2.37 -4.06
C LEU A 407 6.62 1.07 -4.89
N GLU A 408 6.83 1.16 -6.21
CA GLU A 408 6.92 0.01 -7.13
C GLU A 408 5.71 -0.95 -7.02
N GLY A 409 4.50 -0.42 -6.85
CA GLY A 409 3.27 -1.21 -6.67
C GLY A 409 3.13 -1.94 -5.33
N LYS A 410 4.15 -1.93 -4.47
CA LYS A 410 4.21 -2.69 -3.20
C LYS A 410 3.36 -2.01 -2.13
N ILE A 411 2.05 -2.17 -2.19
CA ILE A 411 1.11 -1.48 -1.29
C ILE A 411 1.14 -2.09 0.11
N ARG A 412 0.86 -3.39 0.27
CA ARG A 412 0.80 -4.03 1.59
C ARG A 412 2.14 -4.64 2.02
N MET A 413 2.34 -4.67 3.33
CA MET A 413 3.37 -5.42 4.05
C MET A 413 2.76 -5.87 5.39
N PRO A 414 3.38 -6.84 6.11
CA PRO A 414 3.00 -7.17 7.49
C PRO A 414 3.08 -5.96 8.44
N THR A 415 2.02 -5.73 9.20
CA THR A 415 1.88 -4.65 10.19
C THR A 415 1.96 -5.17 11.63
N VAL A 416 2.00 -4.26 12.61
CA VAL A 416 1.90 -4.62 14.04
C VAL A 416 0.61 -5.39 14.33
N VAL A 417 -0.51 -5.04 13.68
CA VAL A 417 -1.79 -5.74 13.79
C VAL A 417 -1.69 -7.19 13.28
N ASP A 418 -1.04 -7.41 12.13
CA ASP A 418 -0.90 -8.76 11.56
C ASP A 418 -0.16 -9.72 12.52
N TYR A 419 0.89 -9.25 13.20
CA TYR A 419 1.61 -10.02 14.20
C TYR A 419 0.86 -10.13 15.54
N LYS A 420 0.16 -9.06 15.98
CA LYS A 420 -0.73 -9.08 17.15
C LYS A 420 -1.79 -10.17 17.01
N ASP A 421 -2.40 -10.27 15.84
CA ASP A 421 -3.39 -11.28 15.53
C ASP A 421 -2.79 -12.70 15.50
N VAL A 422 -1.51 -12.89 15.17
CA VAL A 422 -0.88 -14.21 15.37
C VAL A 422 -0.78 -14.51 16.86
N LEU A 423 -0.26 -13.57 17.66
CA LEU A 423 -0.08 -13.76 19.11
C LEU A 423 -1.38 -14.13 19.83
N SER A 424 -2.52 -13.53 19.45
CA SER A 424 -3.84 -13.85 20.02
C SER A 424 -4.38 -15.23 19.64
N HIS A 425 -3.78 -15.91 18.66
CA HIS A 425 -4.08 -17.32 18.36
C HIS A 425 -3.09 -18.29 19.02
N LEU A 426 -1.87 -17.84 19.40
CA LEU A 426 -0.89 -18.68 20.09
C LEU A 426 -1.23 -18.91 21.57
N ILE A 427 -1.82 -17.91 22.24
CA ILE A 427 -2.25 -18.00 23.64
C ILE A 427 -3.65 -17.41 23.83
N PRO A 428 -4.47 -17.93 24.77
CA PRO A 428 -5.72 -17.29 25.14
C PRO A 428 -5.46 -15.94 25.80
N LEU A 429 -6.18 -14.91 25.33
CA LEU A 429 -6.18 -13.57 25.89
C LEU A 429 -7.59 -13.19 26.35
N ASP A 430 -7.67 -12.49 27.46
CA ASP A 430 -8.87 -11.78 27.90
C ASP A 430 -9.13 -10.53 27.04
N ARG A 431 -10.41 -10.10 26.94
CA ARG A 431 -10.85 -9.02 26.05
C ARG A 431 -10.13 -7.70 26.35
N ASN A 432 -10.08 -7.30 27.63
CA ASN A 432 -9.39 -6.08 28.05
C ASN A 432 -7.90 -6.11 27.66
N THR A 433 -7.16 -7.21 27.85
CA THR A 433 -5.76 -7.31 27.42
C THR A 433 -5.61 -7.18 25.90
N LEU A 434 -6.54 -7.71 25.11
CA LEU A 434 -6.53 -7.53 23.65
C LEU A 434 -6.85 -6.08 23.25
N HIS A 435 -7.76 -5.41 23.95
CA HIS A 435 -8.08 -3.99 23.75
C HIS A 435 -6.90 -3.09 24.13
N LEU A 436 -6.27 -3.30 25.29
CA LEU A 436 -5.09 -2.56 25.74
C LEU A 436 -3.88 -2.80 24.81
N CYS A 437 -3.66 -4.04 24.37
CA CYS A 437 -2.62 -4.36 23.38
C CYS A 437 -2.88 -3.63 22.05
N SER A 438 -4.14 -3.51 21.63
CA SER A 438 -4.52 -2.77 20.41
C SER A 438 -4.34 -1.25 20.57
N TYR A 439 -4.70 -0.69 21.74
CA TYR A 439 -4.48 0.71 22.08
C TYR A 439 -2.98 1.07 22.08
N ILE A 440 -2.13 0.25 22.72
CA ILE A 440 -0.67 0.41 22.70
C ILE A 440 -0.12 0.27 21.27
N SER A 441 -0.69 -0.62 20.44
CA SER A 441 -0.29 -0.77 19.05
C SER A 441 -0.57 0.49 18.22
N GLU A 442 -1.76 1.09 18.34
CA GLU A 442 -2.08 2.33 17.61
C GLU A 442 -1.30 3.55 18.15
N LEU A 443 -1.07 3.65 19.46
CA LEU A 443 -0.18 4.68 20.02
C LEU A 443 1.26 4.57 19.46
N SER A 444 1.71 3.36 19.15
CA SER A 444 3.05 3.14 18.56
C SER A 444 3.23 3.75 17.15
N LEU A 445 2.14 4.04 16.43
CA LEU A 445 2.20 4.65 15.10
C LEU A 445 2.70 6.10 15.14
N LEU A 446 2.35 6.83 16.20
CA LEU A 446 2.61 8.26 16.38
C LEU A 446 4.12 8.55 16.52
N TYR A 447 4.86 7.68 17.22
CA TYR A 447 6.25 7.91 17.60
C TYR A 447 7.26 7.27 16.64
N THR A 448 8.09 8.08 15.99
CA THR A 448 9.10 7.59 15.03
C THR A 448 10.20 6.76 15.69
N GLU A 449 10.56 7.05 16.94
CA GLU A 449 11.59 6.34 17.71
C GLU A 449 11.34 4.82 17.78
N LEU A 450 10.09 4.40 18.00
CA LEU A 450 9.68 3.00 18.12
C LEU A 450 9.97 2.16 16.85
N SER A 451 10.16 2.81 15.70
CA SER A 451 10.48 2.14 14.43
C SER A 451 11.88 1.55 14.31
N MET A 452 12.71 1.69 15.35
CA MET A 452 13.95 0.94 15.50
C MET A 452 13.69 -0.57 15.73
N TYR A 453 12.49 -0.93 16.18
CA TYR A 453 12.01 -2.29 16.35
C TYR A 453 11.20 -2.76 15.11
N SER A 454 11.12 -4.06 14.89
CA SER A 454 10.31 -4.63 13.81
C SER A 454 8.82 -4.67 14.17
N PRO A 455 7.89 -4.76 13.19
CA PRO A 455 6.45 -4.89 13.47
C PRO A 455 6.12 -6.09 14.37
N ALA A 456 6.84 -7.23 14.24
CA ALA A 456 6.69 -8.38 15.12
C ALA A 456 7.16 -8.10 16.56
N GLN A 457 8.31 -7.42 16.71
CA GLN A 457 8.86 -7.07 18.03
C GLN A 457 8.01 -5.99 18.74
N LEU A 458 7.41 -5.07 17.99
CA LEU A 458 6.43 -4.10 18.51
C LEU A 458 5.14 -4.79 18.97
N ALA A 459 4.61 -5.75 18.18
CA ALA A 459 3.41 -6.50 18.58
C ALA A 459 3.66 -7.35 19.85
N ALA A 460 4.81 -8.01 19.92
CA ALA A 460 5.24 -8.76 21.09
C ALA A 460 5.45 -7.85 22.32
N GLY A 461 6.09 -6.69 22.14
CA GLY A 461 6.28 -5.67 23.18
C GLY A 461 4.97 -5.06 23.68
N ALA A 462 4.02 -4.76 22.78
CA ALA A 462 2.70 -4.24 23.13
C ALA A 462 1.87 -5.25 23.93
N LEU A 463 1.88 -6.52 23.52
CA LEU A 463 1.21 -7.60 24.25
C LEU A 463 1.84 -7.85 25.62
N LEU A 464 3.18 -7.86 25.69
CA LEU A 464 3.90 -8.00 26.94
C LEU A 464 3.57 -6.83 27.90
N LEU A 465 3.59 -5.59 27.41
CA LEU A 465 3.25 -4.42 28.21
C LEU A 465 1.80 -4.47 28.72
N ALA A 466 0.83 -4.81 27.87
CA ALA A 466 -0.57 -4.98 28.28
C ALA A 466 -0.72 -6.04 29.39
N ARG A 467 -0.01 -7.17 29.28
CA ARG A 467 -0.04 -8.26 30.28
C ARG A 467 0.67 -7.88 31.59
N ILE A 468 1.67 -6.99 31.57
CA ILE A 468 2.29 -6.42 32.78
C ILE A 468 1.34 -5.41 33.46
N LEU A 469 0.72 -4.51 32.69
CA LEU A 469 -0.23 -3.52 33.21
C LEU A 469 -1.44 -4.19 33.86
N HIS A 470 -1.97 -5.25 33.25
CA HIS A 470 -3.01 -6.12 33.84
C HIS A 470 -2.47 -7.12 34.90
N ARG A 471 -1.24 -6.92 35.39
CA ARG A 471 -0.61 -7.64 36.52
C ARG A 471 -0.62 -9.17 36.39
N GLN A 472 -0.58 -9.69 35.16
CA GLN A 472 -0.66 -11.13 34.93
C GLN A 472 0.62 -11.82 35.44
N ALA A 473 0.49 -12.84 36.30
CA ALA A 473 1.63 -13.46 36.99
C ALA A 473 2.70 -14.12 36.08
N ARG A 474 2.41 -14.30 34.79
CA ARG A 474 3.38 -14.67 33.75
C ARG A 474 3.12 -13.83 32.49
N PRO A 475 3.68 -12.61 32.40
CA PRO A 475 3.43 -11.72 31.26
C PRO A 475 3.99 -12.29 29.95
N TRP A 476 5.19 -12.86 29.98
CA TRP A 476 5.77 -13.60 28.84
C TRP A 476 5.95 -15.09 29.20
N PRO A 477 5.01 -15.98 28.83
CA PRO A 477 5.14 -17.42 29.08
C PRO A 477 6.18 -18.06 28.15
N ALA A 478 6.86 -19.11 28.60
CA ALA A 478 7.89 -19.83 27.84
C ALA A 478 7.42 -20.25 26.43
N GLN A 479 6.15 -20.67 26.29
CA GLN A 479 5.53 -20.97 25.00
C GLN A 479 5.65 -19.82 23.98
N LEU A 480 5.46 -18.56 24.39
CA LEU A 480 5.63 -17.42 23.48
C LEU A 480 7.11 -17.16 23.15
N ALA A 481 8.03 -17.36 24.11
CA ALA A 481 9.45 -17.22 23.85
C ALA A 481 9.97 -18.28 22.86
N GLU A 482 9.55 -19.54 23.02
CA GLU A 482 9.89 -20.64 22.12
C GLU A 482 9.28 -20.45 20.72
N THR A 483 7.98 -20.11 20.64
CA THR A 483 7.27 -19.99 19.34
C THR A 483 7.57 -18.71 18.58
N THR A 484 7.90 -17.58 19.23
CA THR A 484 8.23 -16.32 18.53
C THR A 484 9.74 -16.11 18.36
N GLY A 485 10.55 -16.76 19.18
CA GLY A 485 12.00 -16.52 19.29
C GLY A 485 12.39 -15.31 20.16
N PHE A 486 11.42 -14.52 20.65
CA PHE A 486 11.70 -13.35 21.48
C PHE A 486 11.75 -13.71 22.97
N THR A 487 12.88 -13.46 23.63
CA THR A 487 13.02 -13.57 25.09
C THR A 487 12.49 -12.31 25.79
N LEU A 488 12.22 -12.42 27.11
CA LEU A 488 11.84 -11.27 27.93
C LEU A 488 12.90 -10.16 27.87
N GLU A 489 14.18 -10.52 27.96
CA GLU A 489 15.33 -9.60 27.83
C GLU A 489 15.34 -8.87 26.47
N HIS A 490 15.05 -9.57 25.38
CA HIS A 490 15.02 -8.99 24.03
C HIS A 490 13.84 -8.01 23.82
N LEU A 491 12.70 -8.25 24.49
CA LEU A 491 11.54 -7.35 24.43
C LEU A 491 11.64 -6.19 25.42
N THR A 492 12.42 -6.31 26.49
CA THR A 492 12.49 -5.32 27.58
C THR A 492 12.81 -3.89 27.11
N PRO A 493 13.80 -3.63 26.23
CA PRO A 493 14.04 -2.28 25.68
C PRO A 493 12.85 -1.72 24.87
N CYS A 494 12.11 -2.59 24.19
CA CYS A 494 10.90 -2.22 23.44
C CYS A 494 9.75 -1.87 24.39
N VAL A 495 9.53 -2.68 25.44
CA VAL A 495 8.50 -2.46 26.46
C VAL A 495 8.74 -1.17 27.26
N VAL A 496 9.99 -0.91 27.66
CA VAL A 496 10.38 0.32 28.39
C VAL A 496 10.15 1.57 27.52
N LEU A 497 10.54 1.54 26.24
CA LEU A 497 10.31 2.67 25.33
C LEU A 497 8.84 2.85 24.96
N LEU A 498 8.10 1.75 24.74
CA LEU A 498 6.64 1.78 24.56
C LEU A 498 5.95 2.43 25.76
N HIS A 499 6.26 2.00 26.98
CA HIS A 499 5.64 2.60 28.17
C HIS A 499 5.96 4.10 28.29
N LYS A 500 7.24 4.47 28.11
CA LYS A 500 7.65 5.86 28.18
C LYS A 500 6.88 6.73 27.18
N LYS A 501 6.84 6.32 25.90
CA LYS A 501 6.17 7.10 24.85
C LYS A 501 4.64 7.06 24.91
N CYS A 502 4.05 5.93 25.25
CA CYS A 502 2.60 5.78 25.23
C CYS A 502 1.90 6.35 26.47
N PHE A 503 2.59 6.48 27.61
CA PHE A 503 1.95 6.83 28.89
C PHE A 503 2.69 7.82 29.81
N HIS A 504 3.97 8.15 29.58
CA HIS A 504 4.75 9.02 30.47
C HIS A 504 5.18 10.34 29.80
N ASP A 505 5.67 10.30 28.56
CA ASP A 505 5.97 11.51 27.78
C ASP A 505 4.65 12.25 27.44
N ASP A 506 4.60 13.56 27.68
CA ASP A 506 3.43 14.40 27.37
C ASP A 506 3.06 14.34 25.88
N ALA A 507 1.77 14.19 25.59
CA ALA A 507 1.26 14.24 24.21
C ALA A 507 1.58 15.62 23.58
N PRO A 508 2.20 15.67 22.38
CA PRO A 508 2.49 16.92 21.68
C PRO A 508 1.23 17.79 21.51
N ARG A 509 1.43 19.11 21.63
CA ARG A 509 0.36 20.08 21.43
C ARG A 509 0.36 20.64 20.02
N ASP A 510 -0.83 20.92 19.51
CA ASP A 510 -1.03 21.58 18.23
C ASP A 510 -0.76 23.10 18.32
N TYR A 511 -1.00 23.83 17.23
CA TYR A 511 -0.85 25.29 17.18
C TYR A 511 -1.88 26.05 18.05
N ARG A 512 -2.99 25.39 18.44
CA ARG A 512 -4.03 25.91 19.35
C ARG A 512 -3.75 25.57 20.82
N GLN A 513 -2.61 24.94 21.14
CA GLN A 513 -2.23 24.43 22.47
C GLN A 513 -3.08 23.26 22.99
N VAL A 514 -3.83 22.59 22.13
CA VAL A 514 -4.60 21.37 22.43
C VAL A 514 -3.69 20.15 22.32
N SER A 515 -3.79 19.20 23.26
CA SER A 515 -3.04 17.94 23.23
C SER A 515 -3.61 16.99 22.16
N LEU A 516 -2.75 16.55 21.24
CA LEU A 516 -3.07 15.60 20.18
C LEU A 516 -3.32 14.22 20.78
N THR A 517 -4.58 13.76 20.70
CA THR A 517 -5.11 12.64 21.48
C THR A 517 -6.11 11.77 20.71
N ALA A 518 -6.13 11.81 19.38
CA ALA A 518 -7.10 11.08 18.56
C ALA A 518 -7.10 9.56 18.84
N VAL A 519 -5.91 8.94 19.00
CA VAL A 519 -5.80 7.53 19.40
C VAL A 519 -6.41 7.28 20.78
N LYS A 520 -6.29 8.22 21.72
CA LYS A 520 -6.96 8.10 23.01
C LYS A 520 -8.47 8.13 22.84
N GLN A 521 -9.00 9.12 22.10
CA GLN A 521 -10.43 9.28 21.85
C GLN A 521 -11.05 8.05 21.15
N ARG A 522 -10.38 7.50 20.14
CA ARG A 522 -10.77 6.25 19.45
C ARG A 522 -10.93 5.06 20.40
N PHE A 523 -10.07 4.95 21.42
CA PHE A 523 -10.16 3.92 22.48
C PHE A 523 -10.92 4.40 23.73
N GLN A 524 -11.74 5.47 23.63
CA GLN A 524 -12.75 5.84 24.64
C GLN A 524 -14.14 5.27 24.33
N ASP A 525 -14.29 4.66 23.15
CA ASP A 525 -15.50 4.02 22.65
C ASP A 525 -15.84 2.71 23.39
N ASP A 526 -17.13 2.36 23.44
CA ASP A 526 -17.64 1.18 24.12
C ASP A 526 -17.25 -0.14 23.42
N LEU A 527 -17.00 -0.13 22.11
CA LEU A 527 -16.43 -1.26 21.37
C LEU A 527 -15.08 -1.71 21.94
N TYR A 528 -14.33 -0.78 22.54
CA TYR A 528 -13.04 -1.04 23.18
C TYR A 528 -13.11 -1.08 24.72
N ASP A 529 -14.30 -1.27 25.32
CA ASP A 529 -14.52 -1.20 26.78
C ASP A 529 -14.04 0.13 27.41
N GLN A 530 -13.98 1.21 26.62
CA GLN A 530 -13.42 2.51 27.00
C GLN A 530 -11.97 2.43 27.56
N ILE A 531 -11.18 1.41 27.17
CA ILE A 531 -9.89 1.02 27.79
C ILE A 531 -8.91 2.18 28.04
N SER A 532 -8.91 3.22 27.19
CA SER A 532 -8.03 4.39 27.36
C SER A 532 -8.38 5.31 28.54
N LYS A 533 -9.53 5.08 29.21
CA LYS A 533 -9.97 5.76 30.44
C LYS A 533 -9.49 5.04 31.70
N GLU A 534 -8.87 3.86 31.61
CA GLU A 534 -8.35 3.13 32.78
C GLU A 534 -7.26 3.94 33.49
N LYS A 535 -7.54 4.34 34.74
CA LYS A 535 -6.66 5.25 35.52
C LYS A 535 -5.44 4.56 36.14
N GLN A 536 -5.26 3.25 35.96
CA GLN A 536 -4.18 2.46 36.56
C GLN A 536 -3.04 2.17 35.57
N VAL A 537 -2.53 3.21 34.92
CA VAL A 537 -1.19 3.13 34.34
C VAL A 537 -0.19 2.88 35.49
N MET A 538 0.67 1.88 35.33
CA MET A 538 1.76 1.59 36.25
C MET A 538 2.80 2.71 36.19
N ASP A 539 3.42 3.09 37.31
CA ASP A 539 4.50 4.08 37.22
C ASP A 539 5.72 3.52 36.46
N HIS A 540 6.43 4.39 35.75
CA HIS A 540 7.56 4.00 34.91
C HIS A 540 8.72 3.42 35.72
N THR A 541 8.95 3.90 36.95
CA THR A 541 9.98 3.34 37.85
C THR A 541 9.63 1.89 38.22
N HIS A 542 8.38 1.63 38.62
CA HIS A 542 7.91 0.30 39.01
C HIS A 542 7.90 -0.70 37.84
N LEU A 543 7.60 -0.24 36.61
CA LEU A 543 7.79 -1.08 35.42
C LEU A 543 9.26 -1.46 35.21
N CYS A 544 10.20 -0.54 35.43
CA CYS A 544 11.63 -0.82 35.32
C CYS A 544 12.09 -1.81 36.40
N GLU A 545 11.60 -1.68 37.64
CA GLU A 545 11.84 -2.66 38.72
C GLU A 545 11.37 -4.07 38.33
N LEU A 546 10.12 -4.20 37.83
CA LEU A 546 9.53 -5.48 37.42
C LEU A 546 10.24 -6.12 36.22
N LEU A 547 10.91 -5.33 35.39
CA LEU A 547 11.73 -5.79 34.27
C LEU A 547 13.22 -5.96 34.61
N GLY A 548 13.63 -5.65 35.85
CA GLY A 548 15.04 -5.71 36.28
C GLY A 548 15.96 -4.68 35.64
N VAL A 549 15.41 -3.57 35.12
CA VAL A 549 16.15 -2.52 34.41
C VAL A 549 16.56 -1.42 35.41
N PRO A 550 17.84 -0.98 35.45
CA PRO A 550 18.22 0.17 36.24
C PRO A 550 17.55 1.44 35.70
N CYS A 551 16.67 2.05 36.50
CA CYS A 551 15.97 3.27 36.12
C CYS A 551 16.96 4.44 36.10
N HIS A 552 17.47 4.76 34.91
CA HIS A 552 18.31 5.93 34.70
C HIS A 552 17.44 7.13 34.36
N ASP A 553 17.17 7.96 35.36
CA ASP A 553 16.59 9.29 35.16
C ASP A 553 17.52 10.12 34.28
N SER A 554 17.19 10.20 33.00
CA SER A 554 17.80 11.15 32.07
C SER A 554 17.17 12.51 32.30
N GLU A 555 17.93 13.44 32.90
CA GLU A 555 17.54 14.84 33.08
C GLU A 555 16.93 15.41 31.79
N SER A 556 15.90 16.24 31.93
CA SER A 556 15.21 16.83 30.78
C SER A 556 16.20 17.67 29.94
N PRO A 557 16.23 17.48 28.60
CA PRO A 557 17.02 18.34 27.73
C PRO A 557 16.60 19.80 27.94
N ALA A 558 17.55 20.65 28.35
CA ALA A 558 17.28 22.03 28.71
C ALA A 558 16.50 22.77 27.60
N THR A 559 15.49 23.54 28.00
CA THR A 559 14.57 24.26 27.11
C THR A 559 15.33 25.05 26.05
N CYS A 560 15.25 24.63 24.78
CA CYS A 560 15.84 25.38 23.67
C CYS A 560 15.15 26.75 23.51
N PRO A 561 15.84 27.87 23.75
CA PRO A 561 15.26 29.19 23.53
C PRO A 561 15.33 29.51 22.04
N ASN A 562 14.22 29.32 21.33
CA ASN A 562 13.77 30.08 20.14
C ASN A 562 12.55 29.41 19.46
N ALA A 563 11.45 29.25 20.21
CA ALA A 563 10.17 28.79 19.63
C ALA A 563 9.38 29.89 18.90
N ALA A 564 9.81 31.16 18.99
CA ALA A 564 9.04 32.33 18.58
C ALA A 564 8.80 32.47 17.06
N ASP A 565 9.76 32.05 16.23
CA ASP A 565 9.76 32.35 14.78
C ASP A 565 8.99 31.35 13.91
N PHE A 566 8.40 30.29 14.48
CA PHE A 566 7.71 29.23 13.72
C PHE A 566 6.22 29.52 13.40
N HIS A 567 5.73 30.71 13.74
CA HIS A 567 4.29 31.01 13.85
C HIS A 567 3.51 31.25 12.53
N GLN A 568 4.09 30.96 11.35
CA GLN A 568 3.53 31.43 10.06
C GLN A 568 3.37 30.36 8.95
N PHE A 569 3.44 29.04 9.24
CA PHE A 569 3.47 28.03 8.16
C PHE A 569 2.70 26.70 8.40
N LEU A 570 1.52 26.78 9.03
CA LEU A 570 0.50 25.70 8.98
C LEU A 570 -0.90 26.17 8.54
N CYS A 571 -1.08 27.44 8.18
CA CYS A 571 -2.31 27.88 7.52
C CYS A 571 -2.28 27.46 6.04
N SER A 572 -3.39 26.92 5.52
CA SER A 572 -3.56 26.71 4.07
C SER A 572 -3.37 28.05 3.32
N PRO A 573 -2.69 28.06 2.16
CA PRO A 573 -2.22 29.31 1.54
C PRO A 573 -3.34 30.05 0.79
N SER A 574 -4.10 30.89 1.51
CA SER A 574 -5.04 31.82 0.88
C SER A 574 -4.29 32.91 0.10
N GLY A 575 -4.65 33.06 -1.19
CA GLY A 575 -3.87 33.82 -2.16
C GLY A 575 -3.92 35.34 -1.98
N ASN A 576 -2.83 35.94 -1.51
CA ASN A 576 -2.65 37.40 -1.49
C ASN A 576 -2.72 38.02 -2.89
N LYS A 577 -3.87 38.62 -3.25
CA LYS A 577 -3.99 39.57 -4.38
C LYS A 577 -4.01 41.01 -3.88
N THR A 578 -2.87 41.68 -3.94
CA THR A 578 -2.75 43.11 -3.64
C THR A 578 -3.55 43.95 -4.63
N LYS A 579 -4.50 44.77 -4.13
CA LYS A 579 -5.03 45.94 -4.85
C LYS A 579 -4.98 47.17 -3.94
N ARG A 580 -4.63 48.32 -4.53
CA ARG A 580 -4.68 49.64 -3.89
C ARG A 580 -5.94 50.39 -4.33
N ARG A 581 -6.68 50.92 -3.35
CA ARG A 581 -7.26 52.28 -3.23
C ARG A 581 -8.02 52.92 -4.43
N ARG A 582 -9.24 53.41 -4.12
CA ARG A 582 -10.08 54.43 -4.84
C ARG A 582 -9.86 55.81 -4.20
N GLU A 583 -10.18 56.92 -4.85
CA GLU A 583 -10.82 57.14 -6.16
C GLU A 583 -10.25 56.25 -7.32
N GLU A 584 -11.14 55.58 -8.07
CA GLU A 584 -11.03 54.24 -8.75
C GLU A 584 -10.74 52.95 -7.88
N SER A 585 -11.74 52.08 -7.54
CA SER A 585 -11.57 50.91 -6.59
C SER A 585 -12.67 50.81 -5.47
N ILE A 586 -12.37 51.03 -4.17
CA ILE A 586 -13.35 51.16 -3.03
C ILE A 586 -13.86 49.80 -2.52
N GLN A 587 -14.51 49.84 -1.36
CA GLN A 587 -14.51 48.84 -0.28
C GLN A 587 -15.02 49.54 1.00
N GLU A 588 -15.21 48.75 2.06
CA GLU A 588 -15.77 49.07 3.39
C GLU A 588 -17.32 49.11 3.39
N ASP A 589 -18.04 48.37 4.24
CA ASP A 589 -17.60 47.45 5.32
C ASP A 589 -18.45 46.16 5.36
N ARG A 590 -17.88 45.08 5.92
CA ARG A 590 -18.57 43.80 6.17
C ARG A 590 -17.93 43.03 7.35
N GLY A 591 -18.10 43.54 8.56
CA GLY A 591 -17.94 42.73 9.78
C GLY A 591 -19.11 41.76 10.03
N SER A 592 -18.95 40.88 11.04
CA SER A 592 -19.97 39.93 11.56
C SER A 592 -20.40 38.79 10.62
N PHE A 593 -20.44 37.52 11.03
CA PHE A 593 -19.84 36.79 12.18
C PHE A 593 -19.95 35.30 11.78
N VAL A 594 -18.95 34.45 12.02
CA VAL A 594 -19.10 32.98 11.93
C VAL A 594 -18.42 32.33 13.12
N THR A 595 -19.22 31.62 13.92
CA THR A 595 -18.78 30.79 15.04
C THR A 595 -19.04 29.33 14.70
N THR A 596 -18.06 28.47 14.84
CA THR A 596 -18.29 27.02 14.97
C THR A 596 -18.66 26.71 16.43
N PRO A 597 -19.91 26.31 16.74
CA PRO A 597 -20.23 25.76 18.05
C PRO A 597 -19.58 24.38 18.20
N THR A 598 -18.98 24.10 19.34
CA THR A 598 -18.64 22.72 19.73
C THR A 598 -19.83 22.18 20.51
N ALA A 599 -20.60 21.26 19.92
CA ALA A 599 -21.78 20.69 20.55
C ALA A 599 -21.39 19.48 21.41
N GLU A 600 -21.53 19.60 22.72
CA GLU A 600 -21.70 18.43 23.60
C GLU A 600 -23.12 17.90 23.37
N LEU A 601 -23.27 16.70 22.80
CA LEU A 601 -24.58 16.09 22.61
C LEU A 601 -24.91 15.18 23.80
N SER A 602 -25.87 15.62 24.61
CA SER A 602 -26.54 14.79 25.62
C SER A 602 -27.72 14.03 25.01
N ASN A 603 -27.94 12.79 25.45
CA ASN A 603 -28.93 11.85 24.89
C ASN A 603 -30.38 12.38 24.87
N GLN A 604 -30.82 12.99 23.76
CA GLN A 604 -32.22 13.04 23.28
C GLN A 604 -32.27 13.76 21.91
N GLU A 605 -32.45 13.01 20.80
CA GLU A 605 -33.10 13.41 19.52
C GLU A 605 -32.87 12.34 18.41
N GLU A 606 -33.24 11.09 18.67
CA GLU A 606 -33.41 10.07 17.63
C GLU A 606 -34.87 10.07 17.16
N ASP A 607 -35.18 10.72 16.01
CA ASP A 607 -36.40 10.46 15.20
C ASP A 607 -36.53 11.28 13.89
N LEU A 608 -35.74 12.35 13.66
CA LEU A 608 -36.00 13.34 12.60
C LEU A 608 -34.85 13.59 11.59
N LEU A 609 -34.15 12.54 11.13
CA LEU A 609 -33.07 12.65 10.13
C LEU A 609 -33.25 11.73 8.89
N GLY A 610 -34.40 11.83 8.23
CA GLY A 610 -34.69 11.09 6.98
C GLY A 610 -34.40 11.86 5.68
N ASP A 611 -34.95 13.08 5.55
CA ASP A 611 -35.33 13.64 4.24
C ASP A 611 -34.53 14.88 3.77
N PHE A 612 -33.23 14.98 4.09
CA PHE A 612 -32.41 16.16 3.76
C PHE A 612 -31.14 15.87 2.92
N LEU A 613 -31.17 14.83 2.09
CA LEU A 613 -30.10 14.48 1.14
C LEU A 613 -30.59 14.29 -0.31
N ASP A 614 -31.25 15.32 -0.86
CA ASP A 614 -31.36 15.51 -2.32
C ASP A 614 -31.34 17.00 -2.67
N TRP A 615 -30.14 17.53 -2.94
CA TRP A 615 -29.93 18.82 -3.62
C TRP A 615 -28.79 18.67 -4.63
N SER A 616 -29.16 18.24 -5.84
CA SER A 616 -28.24 18.13 -6.99
C SER A 616 -27.59 19.49 -7.33
N LEU A 617 -26.27 19.60 -7.17
CA LEU A 617 -25.47 20.77 -7.55
C LEU A 617 -24.63 20.49 -8.81
N GLU A 618 -25.29 20.45 -9.97
CA GLU A 618 -24.60 20.64 -11.24
C GLU A 618 -24.15 22.10 -11.39
N THR A 619 -22.86 22.38 -11.29
CA THR A 619 -22.27 23.57 -11.94
C THR A 619 -20.77 23.41 -12.25
N SER A 620 -20.50 22.79 -13.40
CA SER A 620 -19.37 23.10 -14.30
C SER A 620 -18.01 23.52 -13.70
N CYS A 621 -17.19 22.54 -13.24
CA CYS A 621 -15.72 22.66 -13.28
C CYS A 621 -14.90 21.34 -13.25
N SER A 622 -15.46 20.19 -13.65
CA SER A 622 -14.67 19.03 -14.10
C SER A 622 -15.53 18.08 -14.94
N GLY A 623 -15.11 17.79 -16.17
CA GLY A 623 -15.89 17.00 -17.15
C GLY A 623 -15.73 15.47 -16.99
N TYR A 624 -15.82 14.96 -15.76
CA TYR A 624 -15.62 13.54 -15.44
C TYR A 624 -16.76 12.98 -14.57
N GLU A 625 -17.75 12.37 -15.23
CA GLU A 625 -18.88 11.67 -14.59
C GLU A 625 -18.53 10.25 -14.10
N GLY A 626 -17.31 9.76 -14.37
CA GLY A 626 -16.93 8.35 -14.16
C GLY A 626 -16.81 7.87 -12.70
N ASP A 627 -16.77 8.78 -11.73
CA ASP A 627 -16.79 8.45 -10.30
C ASP A 627 -18.20 8.62 -9.72
N ARG A 628 -18.94 7.52 -9.59
CA ARG A 628 -20.11 7.38 -8.69
C ARG A 628 -19.82 6.39 -7.56
N GLU A 629 -18.61 6.46 -6.98
CA GLU A 629 -18.08 5.49 -6.01
C GLU A 629 -18.80 5.43 -4.65
N SER A 630 -19.99 6.03 -4.50
CA SER A 630 -20.72 6.19 -3.23
C SER A 630 -22.23 5.85 -3.31
N GLU A 631 -22.76 5.48 -4.48
CA GLU A 631 -24.18 5.13 -4.65
C GLU A 631 -24.30 3.63 -4.93
N GLY A 632 -24.65 2.86 -3.90
CA GLY A 632 -24.67 1.40 -3.99
C GLY A 632 -25.36 0.67 -2.83
N GLU A 633 -26.32 1.32 -2.15
CA GLU A 633 -27.11 0.65 -1.09
C GLU A 633 -28.46 1.39 -0.83
N ARG A 634 -29.32 1.51 -1.86
CA ARG A 634 -30.68 2.08 -1.66
C ARG A 634 -31.72 1.73 -2.74
N GLU A 635 -31.92 0.44 -3.05
CA GLU A 635 -33.11 0.01 -3.79
C GLU A 635 -33.56 -1.41 -3.36
N GLY A 636 -34.69 -1.49 -2.65
CA GLY A 636 -35.32 -2.73 -2.25
C GLY A 636 -36.83 -2.57 -2.27
N GLU A 637 -37.53 -3.40 -3.05
CA GLU A 637 -38.96 -3.26 -3.29
C GLU A 637 -39.79 -3.43 -2.00
N VAL A 638 -40.36 -2.35 -1.49
CA VAL A 638 -41.40 -2.41 -0.44
C VAL A 638 -42.77 -2.53 -1.12
N THR A 639 -43.34 -3.73 -1.09
CA THR A 639 -44.66 -4.02 -1.67
C THR A 639 -45.77 -3.24 -0.96
N ALA A 640 -46.49 -2.39 -1.70
CA ALA A 640 -47.64 -1.65 -1.20
C ALA A 640 -48.89 -2.53 -1.01
N PRO A 641 -49.78 -2.16 -0.05
CA PRO A 641 -51.19 -2.49 -0.16
C PRO A 641 -52.12 -1.26 -0.05
N SER A 642 -52.86 -1.01 -1.14
CA SER A 642 -54.23 -0.46 -1.22
C SER A 642 -54.70 0.63 -0.22
N GLY A 643 -54.99 1.83 -0.74
CA GLY A 643 -55.71 2.90 -0.02
C GLY A 643 -56.52 3.79 -0.97
N VAL A 644 -57.85 3.63 -0.98
CA VAL A 644 -58.78 4.32 -1.91
C VAL A 644 -59.14 5.73 -1.40
N LEU A 645 -59.15 6.75 -2.27
CA LEU A 645 -60.25 7.72 -2.47
C LEU A 645 -59.93 8.91 -3.42
N ASP A 646 -60.32 8.75 -4.68
CA ASP A 646 -61.28 9.56 -5.46
C ASP A 646 -61.33 11.13 -5.48
N LEU A 647 -61.83 11.62 -6.63
CA LEU A 647 -62.53 12.87 -6.94
C LEU A 647 -61.81 14.19 -7.32
N SER A 648 -62.16 14.65 -8.54
CA SER A 648 -62.39 16.04 -8.99
C SER A 648 -61.27 16.96 -9.52
N LEU A 649 -61.23 17.02 -10.87
CA LEU A 649 -61.49 18.22 -11.69
C LEU A 649 -60.68 19.52 -11.47
N LEU A 650 -59.99 19.96 -12.52
CA LEU A 650 -60.47 21.08 -13.38
C LEU A 650 -59.75 21.10 -14.74
N LEU A 651 -60.43 21.57 -15.80
CA LEU A 651 -59.83 21.83 -17.13
C LEU A 651 -59.42 23.31 -17.25
N THR A 652 -58.48 23.64 -18.14
CA THR A 652 -58.73 24.54 -19.32
C THR A 652 -57.51 24.71 -20.27
N GLU A 653 -57.73 24.28 -21.52
CA GLU A 653 -57.32 24.87 -22.83
C GLU A 653 -55.86 25.02 -23.35
N HIS A 654 -55.73 24.82 -24.67
CA HIS A 654 -54.59 25.13 -25.57
C HIS A 654 -54.76 26.53 -26.22
N PRO A 655 -53.71 27.12 -26.85
CA PRO A 655 -53.49 26.97 -28.31
C PRO A 655 -52.03 26.54 -28.65
N GLN A 656 -51.71 25.71 -29.65
CA GLN A 656 -51.83 25.79 -31.12
C GLN A 656 -50.84 26.70 -31.87
N CYS A 657 -49.94 26.07 -32.64
CA CYS A 657 -49.38 26.41 -33.97
C CYS A 657 -48.51 25.19 -34.41
N GLN A 658 -48.72 24.39 -35.46
CA GLN A 658 -49.24 24.44 -36.85
C GLN A 658 -48.18 24.52 -37.96
N ASP A 659 -48.36 23.60 -38.93
CA ASP A 659 -47.96 23.57 -40.36
C ASP A 659 -46.43 23.50 -40.69
N SER A 660 -45.94 22.83 -41.75
CA SER A 660 -46.49 22.02 -42.87
C SER A 660 -45.38 21.06 -43.39
N THR A 661 -45.56 19.78 -43.76
CA THR A 661 -46.07 19.21 -45.06
C THR A 661 -45.42 19.84 -46.32
N THR A 662 -45.12 19.18 -47.45
CA THR A 662 -45.55 17.94 -48.17
C THR A 662 -44.35 17.33 -48.95
N ASP A 663 -44.33 16.20 -49.71
CA ASP A 663 -44.94 14.84 -49.74
C ASP A 663 -44.19 14.01 -50.87
N ASP A 664 -44.76 12.89 -51.39
CA ASP A 664 -44.37 12.05 -52.57
C ASP A 664 -43.06 11.20 -52.53
N ASP A 665 -42.97 9.92 -52.94
CA ASP A 665 -43.89 8.78 -53.26
C ASP A 665 -42.98 7.48 -53.30
N SER A 666 -43.32 6.20 -53.55
CA SER A 666 -44.51 5.50 -54.08
C SER A 666 -44.56 3.98 -53.75
N ILE A 667 -45.70 3.35 -54.09
CA ILE A 667 -45.94 1.94 -54.54
C ILE A 667 -45.10 0.82 -53.86
N THR A 668 -45.55 0.00 -52.88
CA THR A 668 -46.76 -0.85 -52.66
C THR A 668 -46.79 -2.23 -53.35
N LEU A 669 -46.94 -3.32 -52.54
CA LEU A 669 -48.14 -4.18 -52.48
C LEU A 669 -48.03 -5.38 -51.50
N HIS A 670 -49.16 -5.68 -50.85
CA HIS A 670 -49.46 -6.79 -49.90
C HIS A 670 -50.33 -7.87 -50.63
N PRO A 671 -50.71 -9.08 -50.11
CA PRO A 671 -51.40 -9.27 -48.80
C PRO A 671 -51.32 -10.66 -48.07
N ILE A 672 -52.13 -10.76 -46.99
CA ILE A 672 -52.34 -11.87 -46.03
C ILE A 672 -53.55 -12.76 -46.46
N PRO A 673 -53.67 -14.03 -46.02
CA PRO A 673 -54.56 -14.41 -44.88
C PRO A 673 -53.93 -15.49 -43.94
N LEU A 674 -54.27 -15.75 -42.65
CA LEU A 674 -55.45 -15.64 -41.75
C LEU A 674 -56.17 -16.98 -41.42
N LEU A 675 -56.82 -17.02 -40.24
CA LEU A 675 -57.69 -18.06 -39.61
C LEU A 675 -57.04 -19.32 -38.97
N SER A 676 -57.68 -20.05 -38.02
CA SER A 676 -58.54 -19.73 -36.84
C SER A 676 -59.03 -21.01 -36.09
N LYS A 677 -59.60 -20.82 -34.87
CA LYS A 677 -60.38 -21.74 -33.95
C LYS A 677 -59.58 -22.20 -32.71
N ALA A 678 -60.08 -22.15 -31.45
CA ALA A 678 -61.41 -22.35 -30.83
C ALA A 678 -61.80 -23.85 -30.69
N GLU A 679 -62.38 -24.37 -29.58
CA GLU A 679 -62.90 -23.74 -28.34
C GLU A 679 -63.20 -24.82 -27.25
N ASN A 680 -63.33 -24.43 -25.96
CA ASN A 680 -63.94 -25.16 -24.82
C ASN A 680 -63.30 -26.51 -24.34
N GLY A 681 -63.36 -26.93 -23.06
CA GLY A 681 -63.83 -26.29 -21.82
C GLY A 681 -64.06 -27.33 -20.67
N THR A 682 -63.92 -26.89 -19.40
CA THR A 682 -64.32 -27.56 -18.11
C THR A 682 -63.72 -28.97 -17.78
N ASP A 683 -63.62 -29.48 -16.53
CA ASP A 683 -63.96 -28.94 -15.19
C ASP A 683 -63.06 -29.50 -14.03
N SER A 684 -63.32 -28.95 -12.84
CA SER A 684 -62.67 -28.93 -11.51
C SER A 684 -62.51 -30.24 -10.67
N ILE A 685 -61.80 -30.11 -9.52
CA ILE A 685 -61.89 -30.86 -8.21
C ILE A 685 -60.77 -31.89 -7.78
N GLU A 686 -60.08 -31.52 -6.69
CA GLU A 686 -59.48 -32.21 -5.50
C GLU A 686 -58.92 -33.67 -5.43
N GLY A 687 -57.90 -33.85 -4.56
CA GLY A 687 -57.69 -35.04 -3.71
C GLY A 687 -56.45 -35.92 -4.02
N CYS A 688 -55.29 -35.88 -3.35
CA CYS A 688 -54.93 -36.15 -1.93
C CYS A 688 -54.29 -37.56 -1.64
N VAL A 689 -53.03 -37.53 -1.14
CA VAL A 689 -52.56 -38.21 0.11
C VAL A 689 -51.93 -39.65 0.08
N GLU A 690 -50.72 -39.75 0.68
CA GLU A 690 -50.02 -40.91 1.34
C GLU A 690 -49.19 -41.96 0.53
N LYS A 691 -47.87 -42.21 0.80
CA LYS A 691 -47.09 -42.90 1.90
C LYS A 691 -46.90 -44.43 1.65
N SER A 692 -45.83 -45.15 2.03
CA SER A 692 -44.46 -44.81 2.55
C SER A 692 -43.54 -46.07 2.66
N SER A 693 -42.21 -45.87 2.83
CA SER A 693 -41.19 -46.85 3.35
C SER A 693 -40.83 -48.08 2.45
N GLY A 694 -39.72 -48.82 2.66
CA GLY A 694 -38.72 -48.84 3.74
C GLY A 694 -37.33 -49.46 3.36
N TYR A 695 -36.54 -49.92 4.35
CA TYR A 695 -35.07 -50.10 4.30
C TYR A 695 -34.58 -51.50 4.79
N SER A 696 -33.40 -52.00 4.33
CA SER A 696 -32.52 -52.97 5.08
C SER A 696 -31.14 -53.26 4.43
N SER A 697 -30.16 -53.69 5.27
CA SER A 697 -28.76 -54.09 4.97
C SER A 697 -28.56 -55.64 4.98
N VAL A 698 -27.40 -56.33 4.86
CA VAL A 698 -26.10 -56.32 5.63
C VAL A 698 -24.92 -57.02 4.88
N SER A 699 -23.77 -57.21 5.56
CA SER A 699 -22.42 -57.73 5.15
C SER A 699 -22.34 -59.21 4.67
N SER A 700 -21.23 -59.82 4.16
CA SER A 700 -19.79 -59.74 4.55
C SER A 700 -18.84 -60.50 3.56
N GLY A 701 -17.50 -60.30 3.62
CA GLY A 701 -16.51 -61.41 3.46
C GLY A 701 -15.31 -61.31 2.48
N GLY A 702 -14.10 -61.66 2.97
CA GLY A 702 -13.11 -62.55 2.31
C GLY A 702 -12.13 -62.02 1.22
N SER A 703 -10.81 -62.16 1.47
CA SER A 703 -9.73 -62.04 0.44
C SER A 703 -9.41 -63.39 -0.24
N PRO A 704 -8.62 -63.41 -1.33
CA PRO A 704 -7.22 -63.85 -1.15
C PRO A 704 -6.16 -63.07 -1.97
N THR A 705 -4.90 -63.49 -1.85
CA THR A 705 -3.67 -62.80 -2.30
C THR A 705 -3.11 -63.30 -3.64
N SER A 706 -2.33 -62.45 -4.33
CA SER A 706 -1.10 -62.88 -5.03
C SER A 706 -0.06 -61.76 -5.04
N SER A 707 1.22 -62.07 -5.27
CA SER A 707 2.36 -61.22 -4.93
C SER A 707 3.32 -60.97 -6.10
N SER A 708 3.95 -59.79 -6.14
CA SER A 708 5.41 -59.64 -6.32
C SER A 708 5.88 -58.18 -6.31
N SER A 709 7.13 -57.98 -5.91
CA SER A 709 7.93 -56.74 -5.86
C SER A 709 9.41 -57.18 -5.65
N PRO A 710 10.44 -56.31 -5.57
CA PRO A 710 10.53 -54.87 -5.90
C PRO A 710 11.69 -54.56 -6.89
N GLY A 711 12.03 -53.28 -7.09
CA GLY A 711 13.24 -52.87 -7.84
C GLY A 711 13.73 -51.46 -7.50
N LEU A 712 14.89 -51.36 -6.85
CA LEU A 712 15.65 -50.14 -6.48
C LEU A 712 17.14 -50.53 -6.36
N PRO A 713 18.11 -49.59 -6.28
CA PRO A 713 18.18 -48.23 -6.86
C PRO A 713 19.49 -48.04 -7.69
N PHE A 714 19.62 -46.95 -8.47
CA PHE A 714 20.93 -46.56 -9.04
C PHE A 714 21.18 -45.04 -9.16
N THR A 715 22.39 -44.66 -8.77
CA THR A 715 23.16 -43.40 -9.02
C THR A 715 24.65 -43.85 -9.12
N PRO A 716 25.65 -43.07 -9.61
CA PRO A 716 25.69 -41.59 -9.70
C PRO A 716 26.44 -40.93 -10.89
N THR A 717 26.20 -39.61 -11.08
CA THR A 717 27.16 -38.56 -11.60
C THR A 717 27.78 -38.68 -13.01
N PRO A 718 28.45 -37.62 -13.54
CA PRO A 718 28.15 -36.18 -13.49
C PRO A 718 28.13 -35.50 -14.89
N GLY A 719 27.58 -34.29 -15.03
CA GLY A 719 27.61 -33.58 -16.33
C GLY A 719 27.28 -32.08 -16.32
N LEU A 720 28.33 -31.25 -16.41
CA LEU A 720 28.45 -29.87 -16.91
C LEU A 720 27.43 -28.77 -16.49
N ASN A 721 27.98 -27.63 -16.05
CA ASN A 721 27.24 -26.44 -15.62
C ASN A 721 26.72 -25.61 -16.80
N HIS A 722 25.49 -25.09 -16.67
CA HIS A 722 25.13 -23.78 -17.24
C HIS A 722 24.80 -22.81 -16.11
N SER A 723 25.49 -21.67 -16.10
CA SER A 723 25.38 -20.66 -15.04
C SER A 723 24.10 -19.85 -15.16
N LYS A 724 23.15 -20.03 -14.24
CA LYS A 724 22.09 -19.05 -14.01
C LYS A 724 22.70 -17.78 -13.40
N LEU A 725 22.68 -16.68 -14.13
CA LEU A 725 22.94 -15.35 -13.57
C LEU A 725 21.77 -14.98 -12.66
N THR A 726 22.02 -14.87 -11.36
CA THR A 726 21.07 -14.27 -10.41
C THR A 726 21.14 -12.75 -10.48
N PRO A 727 20.01 -12.02 -10.36
CA PRO A 727 20.03 -10.57 -10.20
C PRO A 727 20.80 -10.18 -8.92
N ILE A 728 21.68 -9.19 -9.02
CA ILE A 728 22.39 -8.64 -7.87
C ILE A 728 21.43 -7.65 -7.17
N PRO A 729 21.21 -7.76 -5.84
CA PRO A 729 20.37 -6.80 -5.12
C PRO A 729 21.01 -5.40 -5.07
N PHE A 730 20.17 -4.37 -5.09
CA PHE A 730 20.58 -2.96 -5.18
C PHE A 730 21.60 -2.53 -4.11
N PRO A 731 22.73 -1.91 -4.49
CA PRO A 731 23.53 -1.12 -3.56
C PRO A 731 22.82 0.22 -3.28
N GLN A 732 22.68 0.57 -2.00
CA GLN A 732 22.20 1.90 -1.60
C GLN A 732 23.21 3.00 -2.00
N PRO A 733 22.75 4.24 -2.29
CA PRO A 733 23.64 5.37 -2.53
C PRO A 733 24.49 5.64 -1.27
N CYS A 734 25.80 5.72 -1.45
CA CYS A 734 26.74 5.86 -0.34
C CYS A 734 26.59 7.20 0.40
N SER A 735 26.27 7.14 1.69
CA SER A 735 26.31 8.29 2.59
C SER A 735 27.75 8.73 2.91
N PRO A 736 27.99 10.03 3.19
CA PRO A 736 29.35 10.54 3.38
C PRO A 736 29.99 10.05 4.68
N LEU A 737 31.19 9.46 4.56
CA LEU A 737 31.98 8.93 5.68
C LEU A 737 32.33 9.99 6.74
N LEU A 738 31.64 9.94 7.89
CA LEU A 738 32.01 10.67 9.10
C LEU A 738 33.36 10.16 9.64
N LYS A 739 34.31 11.07 9.84
CA LYS A 739 35.68 10.75 10.27
C LYS A 739 35.76 10.45 11.76
N ALA A 740 35.68 9.17 12.13
CA ALA A 740 35.96 8.72 13.49
C ALA A 740 37.44 8.96 13.88
N SER A 741 37.69 9.76 14.91
CA SER A 741 39.04 10.11 15.37
C SER A 741 39.66 9.00 16.22
N ARG A 742 40.48 8.12 15.60
CA ARG A 742 41.27 7.11 16.33
C ARG A 742 42.44 7.76 17.09
N ARG A 743 42.29 7.92 18.41
CA ARG A 743 43.44 8.12 19.31
C ARG A 743 44.34 6.88 19.28
N GLN A 744 45.64 7.06 19.04
CA GLN A 744 46.63 5.97 19.10
C GLN A 744 47.07 5.74 20.56
N VAL A 745 46.95 4.51 21.05
CA VAL A 745 47.57 4.07 22.31
C VAL A 745 48.82 3.24 21.99
N LYS A 746 49.96 3.66 22.53
CA LYS A 746 51.29 3.19 22.14
C LYS A 746 51.79 2.09 23.09
N ARG A 747 51.44 0.82 22.80
CA ARG A 747 52.02 -0.33 23.54
C ARG A 747 53.53 -0.40 23.29
N LYS A 748 54.28 -0.69 24.36
CA LYS A 748 55.74 -0.84 24.38
C LYS A 748 56.05 -2.26 24.85
N ASN A 749 56.78 -3.03 24.05
CA ASN A 749 57.14 -4.40 24.41
C ASN A 749 58.23 -4.43 25.48
N GLN A 750 58.08 -5.32 26.44
CA GLN A 750 59.16 -5.96 27.18
C GLN A 750 58.71 -7.40 27.47
N ALA A 751 59.65 -8.34 27.46
CA ALA A 751 59.40 -9.76 27.64
C ALA A 751 60.44 -10.35 28.59
N GLN A 752 60.02 -11.28 29.44
CA GLN A 752 60.93 -12.20 30.12
C GLN A 752 60.18 -13.48 30.55
N HIS A 753 60.96 -14.49 30.95
CA HIS A 753 60.59 -15.90 31.08
C HIS A 753 59.97 -16.26 32.46
N SER A 754 59.60 -17.55 32.57
CA SER A 754 59.51 -18.39 33.78
C SER A 754 58.36 -18.05 34.76
N GLU A 755 57.74 -19.01 35.45
CA GLU A 755 57.93 -20.48 35.45
C GLU A 755 56.60 -21.21 35.79
N ASP A 756 56.62 -22.55 35.85
CA ASP A 756 55.44 -23.38 36.10
C ASP A 756 54.81 -23.20 37.50
N ASN A 757 53.52 -23.54 37.63
CA ASN A 757 53.06 -24.52 38.61
C ASN A 757 51.61 -24.99 38.35
N LEU A 758 51.26 -26.14 38.93
CA LEU A 758 49.91 -26.74 38.89
C LEU A 758 49.06 -26.26 40.07
N SER A 759 47.72 -26.28 39.93
CA SER A 759 46.79 -27.05 40.79
C SER A 759 45.34 -26.54 40.71
N ASP A 760 44.44 -27.46 40.32
CA ASP A 760 43.20 -27.87 40.99
C ASP A 760 42.09 -26.89 41.42
N GLU A 761 40.85 -27.30 41.08
CA GLU A 761 39.57 -27.12 41.80
C GLU A 761 39.12 -25.72 42.29
N LEU A 762 38.17 -25.11 41.58
CA LEU A 762 36.71 -25.31 41.84
C LEU A 762 35.81 -24.73 40.73
#